data_AF-A0A812PRC8-F1
#
_entry.id   AF-A0A812PRC8-F1
#
_cell.length_a   1.000
_cell.length_b   1.000
_cell.length_c   1.000
_cell.angle_alpha   90.00
_cell.angle_beta   90.00
_cell.angle_gamma   90.00
#
_symmetry.space_group_name_H-M   'P 1'
#
loop_
_entity.id
_entity.type
_entity.pdbx_description
1 polymer ?
#
loop_
_entity_poly.entity_id
_entity_poly.type
_entity_poly.pdbx_seq_one_letter_code
_entity_poly.pdbx_strand_id
1 'polypeptide(L)'
;MALFFGRSGWYDEDENEQEEEEEDEERHPDPEQVQCPRPQCILRNGKWVEVWPEHWGMRMHQIRELLNSCKEDVHWHQSHSVRDMVNQHLLPRTAGEGVGYAVKINRESPLEVDVLISHSWNENAEEFVDTLERTVDPEEVLFVCAFSIYQNEDNAGPSIAEQIGSSTQHSPFGRVLSHIQARGASAGFWWWPRRTFYMLPGLCLLLALELFMVSQLLCGGVAGIEKLYVLEVASDKYCSNWREGRGTCLASHWVVADLDGYCAATFPSVWSLVVFGIILEVALRCVSPWVYSGRMVAVPNYQDNLYQRLWCVYEIFMATQLQVYVSLAHTLAPAGKVHARNAGCSNADDEARIRREIESFGARVRARSKSKLFERYGTDSEEAAAEEGYRRVDASITWTTTRAKREWLLVILRIILLGTALQGSVTVLSLSLGLKKRYFALGYIFAFFLYMALMWSILRRTGCIERRHLLLLGMLPFLTGVMLVVMADLVAPDFENHSMDVVAAMGFVFVMFGVSSLFLPLTRIRKFRKNWRPAFLCMVGALTWLGFYVSYAIYFRRPAWSFQTLDVNFAYPSLMQTATLNCGPPLLACYIWSFLLAWGVRMQIVHKDPSVTEHMMQGVVDLRANSVQALEEGFQTFQAIQCGACCGTVDTETSDSSMSEWDEDSDVTNSTSAW
;
A
#
# COMPACT_ATOMS: atom_id res chain seq x y z
N MET A 1 46.98 -14.08 -50.08
CA MET A 1 47.56 -13.55 -51.32
C MET A 1 46.65 -12.43 -51.79
N ALA A 2 46.71 -11.23 -51.18
CA ALA A 2 47.61 -10.10 -51.52
C ALA A 2 47.21 -9.46 -52.87
N LEU A 3 46.43 -8.36 -52.91
CA LEU A 3 46.75 -6.93 -52.68
C LEU A 3 47.70 -6.30 -53.72
N PHE A 4 47.18 -5.22 -54.35
CA PHE A 4 47.79 -3.98 -54.85
C PHE A 4 48.79 -3.95 -56.04
N PHE A 5 48.44 -3.14 -57.05
CA PHE A 5 49.11 -1.94 -57.61
C PHE A 5 48.23 -1.49 -58.82
N GLY A 6 47.81 -0.26 -59.09
CA GLY A 6 48.36 1.07 -58.83
C GLY A 6 48.78 1.72 -60.16
N ARG A 7 48.02 2.68 -60.73
CA ARG A 7 48.57 3.65 -61.69
C ARG A 7 47.75 4.94 -61.83
N SER A 8 48.52 6.01 -61.83
CA SER A 8 48.24 7.45 -61.90
C SER A 8 47.81 7.96 -63.27
N GLY A 9 47.02 9.04 -63.29
CA GLY A 9 46.84 9.92 -64.45
C GLY A 9 46.31 11.28 -64.02
N TRP A 10 47.18 12.30 -64.04
CA TRP A 10 46.84 13.72 -64.08
C TRP A 10 46.28 14.06 -65.49
N TYR A 11 45.25 14.90 -65.57
CA TYR A 11 45.08 15.91 -66.62
C TYR A 11 44.15 17.03 -66.15
N ASP A 12 44.35 18.16 -66.81
CA ASP A 12 44.04 19.54 -66.46
C ASP A 12 42.56 19.94 -66.34
N GLU A 13 42.42 21.10 -65.70
CA GLU A 13 41.29 22.02 -65.63
C GLU A 13 40.63 22.26 -67.00
N ASP A 14 39.30 22.25 -67.01
CA ASP A 14 38.50 23.13 -67.85
C ASP A 14 37.22 23.52 -67.08
N GLU A 15 37.14 24.81 -66.78
CA GLU A 15 35.95 25.50 -66.32
C GLU A 15 34.90 25.51 -67.43
N ASN A 16 33.68 25.03 -67.14
CA ASN A 16 32.46 25.61 -67.70
C ASN A 16 31.22 25.11 -66.96
N GLU A 17 30.62 26.05 -66.23
CA GLU A 17 29.19 26.35 -66.19
C GLU A 17 28.23 25.24 -66.66
N GLN A 18 27.59 24.59 -65.68
CA GLN A 18 26.12 24.49 -65.59
C GLN A 18 25.78 23.97 -64.20
N GLU A 19 25.43 24.88 -63.28
CA GLU A 19 24.66 24.58 -62.09
C GLU A 19 23.25 24.15 -62.54
N GLU A 20 23.11 22.90 -62.93
CA GLU A 20 21.84 22.19 -62.74
C GLU A 20 21.83 21.79 -61.27
N GLU A 21 21.02 22.49 -60.47
CA GLU A 21 20.49 21.96 -59.22
C GLU A 21 19.72 20.67 -59.57
N GLU A 22 20.45 19.56 -59.73
CA GLU A 22 19.91 18.23 -59.47
C GLU A 22 19.41 18.30 -58.03
N GLU A 23 18.10 18.52 -57.89
CA GLU A 23 17.34 18.03 -56.76
C GLU A 23 17.66 16.53 -56.67
N ASP A 24 18.73 16.21 -55.93
CA ASP A 24 18.91 14.93 -55.27
C ASP A 24 17.65 14.78 -54.43
N GLU A 25 16.61 14.23 -55.07
CA GLU A 25 15.45 13.62 -54.47
C GLU A 25 16.05 12.73 -53.40
N GLU A 26 16.12 13.24 -52.17
CA GLU A 26 16.59 12.54 -50.99
C GLU A 26 15.77 11.27 -50.98
N ARG A 27 16.36 10.22 -51.54
CA ARG A 27 15.74 8.92 -51.70
C ARG A 27 15.69 8.40 -50.29
N HIS A 28 14.66 8.81 -49.56
CA HIS A 28 14.39 8.40 -48.20
C HIS A 28 14.64 6.90 -48.19
N PRO A 29 15.62 6.41 -47.41
CA PRO A 29 16.00 5.01 -47.45
C PRO A 29 14.71 4.22 -47.33
N ASP A 30 14.44 3.43 -48.38
CA ASP A 30 13.21 2.66 -48.59
C ASP A 30 12.82 2.10 -47.23
N PRO A 31 11.67 2.54 -46.66
CA PRO A 31 11.41 2.50 -45.22
C PRO A 31 11.87 1.17 -44.68
N GLU A 32 12.99 1.20 -43.95
CA GLU A 32 13.73 0.02 -43.49
C GLU A 32 12.71 -1.05 -43.12
N GLN A 33 12.65 -2.12 -43.90
CA GLN A 33 11.62 -3.14 -43.74
C GLN A 33 11.61 -3.55 -42.28
N VAL A 34 10.58 -3.12 -41.55
CA VAL A 34 10.49 -3.32 -40.10
C VAL A 34 10.54 -4.82 -39.89
N GLN A 35 11.69 -5.31 -39.40
CA GLN A 35 11.91 -6.73 -39.24
C GLN A 35 10.94 -7.25 -38.19
N CYS A 36 9.89 -7.91 -38.67
CA CYS A 36 8.89 -8.54 -37.83
C CYS A 36 9.55 -9.67 -37.02
N PRO A 37 9.27 -9.76 -35.72
CA PRO A 37 9.82 -10.82 -34.90
C PRO A 37 9.38 -12.20 -35.40
N ARG A 38 10.32 -13.12 -35.48
CA ARG A 38 10.11 -14.47 -36.03
C ARG A 38 9.55 -15.41 -34.95
N PRO A 39 8.48 -16.16 -35.24
CA PRO A 39 7.99 -17.19 -34.32
C PRO A 39 8.99 -18.34 -34.22
N GLN A 40 8.83 -19.15 -33.17
CA GLN A 40 9.52 -20.42 -33.05
C GLN A 40 8.74 -21.49 -33.81
N CYS A 41 9.41 -22.48 -34.41
CA CYS A 41 8.75 -23.51 -35.23
C CYS A 41 8.87 -24.89 -34.58
N ILE A 42 7.76 -25.62 -34.48
CA ILE A 42 7.74 -27.01 -34.00
C ILE A 42 7.20 -27.95 -35.07
N LEU A 43 7.67 -29.20 -35.08
CA LEU A 43 7.13 -30.24 -35.94
C LEU A 43 5.94 -30.93 -35.26
N ARG A 44 4.73 -30.77 -35.80
CA ARG A 44 3.50 -31.41 -35.30
C ARG A 44 2.84 -32.18 -36.44
N ASN A 45 2.67 -33.48 -36.27
CA ASN A 45 2.11 -34.38 -37.29
C ASN A 45 2.82 -34.27 -38.65
N GLY A 46 4.16 -34.15 -38.64
CA GLY A 46 4.98 -34.00 -39.84
C GLY A 46 4.92 -32.63 -40.52
N LYS A 47 4.19 -31.65 -39.96
CA LYS A 47 4.11 -30.27 -40.47
C LYS A 47 4.76 -29.30 -39.49
N TRP A 48 5.52 -28.34 -40.03
CA TRP A 48 6.03 -27.22 -39.25
C TRP A 48 4.88 -26.28 -38.87
N VAL A 49 4.77 -26.00 -37.58
CA VAL A 49 3.78 -25.10 -36.99
C VAL A 49 4.51 -23.99 -36.26
N GLU A 50 4.13 -22.75 -36.55
CA GLU A 50 4.62 -21.58 -35.84
C GLU A 50 3.98 -21.48 -34.46
N VAL A 51 4.82 -21.26 -33.45
CA VAL A 51 4.43 -21.01 -32.06
C VAL A 51 4.84 -19.59 -31.73
N TRP A 52 3.84 -18.76 -31.43
CA TRP A 52 4.06 -17.35 -31.11
C TRP A 52 4.30 -17.12 -29.61
N PRO A 53 4.92 -15.99 -29.21
CA PRO A 53 5.31 -15.67 -27.82
C PRO A 53 4.22 -15.85 -26.76
N GLU A 54 2.96 -15.61 -27.14
CA GLU A 54 1.78 -15.81 -26.30
C GLU A 54 1.64 -17.27 -25.84
N HIS A 55 2.34 -18.22 -26.46
CA HIS A 55 2.32 -19.65 -26.15
C HIS A 55 3.69 -20.20 -25.70
N TRP A 56 4.65 -19.33 -25.34
CA TRP A 56 5.99 -19.73 -24.86
C TRP A 56 6.05 -19.84 -23.33
N GLY A 57 4.95 -20.30 -22.73
CA GLY A 57 4.78 -20.34 -21.28
C GLY A 57 5.29 -21.60 -20.60
N MET A 58 5.57 -21.49 -19.30
CA MET A 58 5.84 -22.60 -18.38
C MET A 58 5.03 -22.45 -17.09
N ARG A 59 4.60 -23.58 -16.53
CA ARG A 59 3.99 -23.61 -15.18
C ARG A 59 5.05 -23.65 -14.09
N MET A 60 4.68 -23.27 -12.88
CA MET A 60 5.63 -23.20 -11.75
C MET A 60 6.28 -24.55 -11.43
N HIS A 61 5.53 -25.67 -11.50
CA HIS A 61 6.10 -27.00 -11.26
C HIS A 61 7.18 -27.38 -12.30
N GLN A 62 7.02 -26.98 -13.57
CA GLN A 62 8.00 -27.24 -14.63
C GLN A 62 9.31 -26.48 -14.37
N ILE A 63 9.22 -25.24 -13.87
CA ILE A 63 10.39 -24.44 -13.48
C ILE A 63 11.09 -25.05 -12.27
N ARG A 64 10.33 -25.55 -11.29
CA ARG A 64 10.86 -26.26 -10.11
C ARG A 64 11.57 -27.56 -10.51
N GLU A 65 10.99 -28.34 -11.42
CA GLU A 65 11.59 -29.55 -11.97
C GLU A 65 12.88 -29.24 -12.74
N LEU A 66 12.90 -28.19 -13.55
CA LEU A 66 14.11 -27.71 -14.21
C LEU A 66 15.21 -27.41 -13.19
N LEU A 67 14.93 -26.62 -12.15
CA LEU A 67 15.90 -26.32 -11.10
C LEU A 67 16.39 -27.59 -10.38
N ASN A 68 15.49 -28.50 -10.03
CA ASN A 68 15.85 -29.77 -9.40
C ASN A 68 16.78 -30.60 -10.30
N SER A 69 16.50 -30.66 -11.60
CA SER A 69 17.37 -31.35 -12.56
C SER A 69 18.73 -30.68 -12.74
N CYS A 70 18.84 -29.36 -12.55
CA CYS A 70 20.12 -28.67 -12.53
C CYS A 70 20.91 -29.04 -11.26
N LYS A 71 20.23 -29.13 -10.10
CA LYS A 71 20.84 -29.51 -8.81
C LYS A 71 21.39 -30.94 -8.77
N GLU A 72 20.91 -31.81 -9.65
CA GLU A 72 21.45 -33.17 -9.80
C GLU A 72 22.81 -33.19 -10.51
N ASP A 73 23.17 -32.12 -11.22
CA ASP A 73 24.50 -31.97 -11.83
C ASP A 73 25.56 -31.72 -10.75
N VAL A 74 26.67 -32.45 -10.82
CA VAL A 74 27.80 -32.32 -9.90
C VAL A 74 28.44 -30.93 -9.95
N HIS A 75 28.29 -30.22 -11.06
CA HIS A 75 28.81 -28.87 -11.25
C HIS A 75 27.87 -27.78 -10.73
N TRP A 76 26.66 -28.12 -10.27
CA TRP A 76 25.74 -27.14 -9.73
C TRP A 76 26.22 -26.57 -8.39
N HIS A 77 26.20 -25.25 -8.28
CA HIS A 77 26.45 -24.54 -7.02
C HIS A 77 25.24 -23.68 -6.63
N GLN A 78 24.95 -23.62 -5.34
CA GLN A 78 23.87 -22.78 -4.79
C GLN A 78 24.06 -21.29 -5.11
N SER A 79 25.27 -20.86 -5.46
CA SER A 79 25.56 -19.48 -5.88
C SER A 79 25.30 -19.20 -7.36
N HIS A 80 24.93 -20.22 -8.15
CA HIS A 80 24.66 -20.05 -9.58
C HIS A 80 23.52 -19.07 -9.81
N SER A 81 23.76 -18.17 -10.75
CA SER A 81 22.79 -17.22 -11.24
C SER A 81 21.85 -17.86 -12.26
N VAL A 82 20.77 -17.16 -12.63
CA VAL A 82 19.91 -17.59 -13.74
C VAL A 82 20.72 -17.69 -15.04
N ARG A 83 21.70 -16.80 -15.26
CA ARG A 83 22.65 -16.86 -16.37
C ARG A 83 23.46 -18.16 -16.36
N ASP A 84 23.99 -18.55 -15.22
CA ASP A 84 24.75 -19.80 -15.09
C ASP A 84 23.86 -21.00 -15.38
N MET A 85 22.62 -21.00 -14.86
CA MET A 85 21.63 -22.03 -15.15
C MET A 85 21.33 -22.12 -16.65
N VAL A 86 21.13 -20.98 -17.33
CA VAL A 86 20.91 -20.92 -18.78
C VAL A 86 22.10 -21.51 -19.53
N ASN A 87 23.31 -21.01 -19.24
CA ASN A 87 24.50 -21.38 -19.99
C ASN A 87 24.90 -22.85 -19.80
N GLN A 88 24.82 -23.36 -18.57
CA GLN A 88 25.31 -24.69 -18.23
C GLN A 88 24.27 -25.78 -18.48
N HIS A 89 22.96 -25.46 -18.40
CA HIS A 89 21.91 -26.48 -18.50
C HIS A 89 20.90 -26.25 -19.60
N LEU A 90 20.45 -25.01 -19.86
CA LEU A 90 19.41 -24.78 -20.87
C LEU A 90 19.98 -24.80 -22.28
N LEU A 91 21.09 -24.08 -22.53
CA LEU A 91 21.74 -24.05 -23.85
C LEU A 91 22.02 -25.47 -24.38
N PRO A 92 22.70 -26.37 -23.63
CA PRO A 92 22.93 -27.73 -24.09
C PRO A 92 21.64 -28.51 -24.34
N ARG A 93 20.59 -28.26 -23.55
CA ARG A 93 19.30 -28.94 -23.69
C ARG A 93 18.48 -28.43 -24.87
N THR A 94 18.68 -27.21 -25.34
CA THR A 94 17.95 -26.65 -26.49
C THR A 94 18.76 -26.65 -27.77
N ALA A 95 20.03 -27.05 -27.74
CA ALA A 95 20.92 -26.99 -28.90
C ALA A 95 20.38 -27.84 -30.07
N GLY A 96 20.36 -27.28 -31.28
CA GLY A 96 19.86 -27.92 -32.49
C GLY A 96 18.33 -28.00 -32.60
N GLU A 97 17.58 -27.51 -31.61
CA GLU A 97 16.11 -27.64 -31.59
C GLU A 97 15.38 -26.44 -32.19
N GLY A 98 16.03 -25.27 -32.26
CA GLY A 98 15.45 -24.04 -32.79
C GLY A 98 14.31 -23.44 -31.96
N VAL A 99 14.10 -23.92 -30.72
CA VAL A 99 13.03 -23.48 -29.83
C VAL A 99 13.51 -23.32 -28.39
N GLY A 100 12.96 -22.35 -27.67
CA GLY A 100 13.23 -22.11 -26.25
C GLY A 100 12.80 -23.29 -25.38
N TYR A 101 13.34 -23.36 -24.16
CA TYR A 101 13.09 -24.49 -23.25
C TYR A 101 11.60 -24.67 -22.94
N ALA A 102 10.87 -23.57 -22.74
CA ALA A 102 9.42 -23.58 -22.53
C ALA A 102 8.64 -24.28 -23.65
N VAL A 103 8.95 -23.95 -24.90
CA VAL A 103 8.32 -24.55 -26.09
C VAL A 103 8.79 -25.98 -26.28
N LYS A 104 10.06 -26.28 -25.97
CA LYS A 104 10.62 -27.64 -26.05
C LYS A 104 9.84 -28.63 -25.17
N ILE A 105 9.62 -28.29 -23.90
CA ILE A 105 8.92 -29.21 -22.97
C ILE A 105 7.41 -29.24 -23.21
N ASN A 106 6.83 -28.17 -23.76
CA ASN A 106 5.41 -28.07 -24.09
C ASN A 106 5.14 -28.27 -25.60
N ARG A 107 5.99 -29.02 -26.30
CA ARG A 107 5.95 -29.16 -27.78
C ARG A 107 4.61 -29.68 -28.29
N GLU A 108 3.97 -30.58 -27.56
CA GLU A 108 2.67 -31.14 -27.98
C GLU A 108 1.50 -30.17 -27.80
N SER A 109 1.57 -29.34 -26.76
CA SER A 109 0.54 -28.38 -26.37
C SER A 109 1.18 -27.12 -25.77
N PRO A 110 1.67 -26.19 -26.62
CA PRO A 110 2.24 -24.93 -26.16
C PRO A 110 1.28 -24.19 -25.22
N LEU A 111 1.80 -23.66 -24.12
CA LEU A 111 0.97 -23.10 -23.04
C LEU A 111 0.76 -21.60 -23.24
N GLU A 112 -0.50 -21.18 -23.32
CA GLU A 112 -0.94 -19.77 -23.37
C GLU A 112 -0.50 -19.03 -22.10
N VAL A 113 0.16 -17.88 -22.26
CA VAL A 113 0.78 -17.12 -21.17
C VAL A 113 -0.23 -16.21 -20.47
N ASP A 114 -0.23 -16.27 -19.14
CA ASP A 114 -1.02 -15.38 -18.28
C ASP A 114 -0.14 -14.34 -17.56
N VAL A 115 1.10 -14.70 -17.25
CA VAL A 115 1.97 -13.87 -16.41
C VAL A 115 3.30 -13.61 -17.09
N LEU A 116 3.65 -12.35 -17.34
CA LEU A 116 5.00 -11.96 -17.75
C LEU A 116 5.90 -11.76 -16.54
N ILE A 117 7.04 -12.43 -16.50
CA ILE A 117 8.05 -12.31 -15.44
C ILE A 117 9.23 -11.46 -15.94
N SER A 118 9.44 -10.31 -15.29
CA SER A 118 10.62 -9.45 -15.50
C SER A 118 11.63 -9.68 -14.40
N HIS A 119 12.82 -10.15 -14.76
CA HIS A 119 13.79 -10.68 -13.81
C HIS A 119 15.23 -10.32 -14.20
N SER A 120 16.23 -10.65 -13.38
CA SER A 120 17.64 -10.41 -13.72
C SER A 120 18.35 -11.68 -14.12
N TRP A 121 19.25 -11.59 -15.08
CA TRP A 121 20.12 -12.71 -15.44
C TRP A 121 21.13 -13.04 -14.34
N ASN A 122 21.60 -12.06 -13.58
CA ASN A 122 22.64 -12.31 -12.55
C ASN A 122 22.06 -12.57 -11.16
N GLU A 123 20.73 -12.68 -11.02
CA GLU A 123 20.14 -13.07 -9.73
C GLU A 123 20.35 -14.55 -9.46
N ASN A 124 20.38 -14.92 -8.18
CA ASN A 124 20.54 -16.30 -7.77
C ASN A 124 19.39 -17.18 -8.27
N ALA A 125 19.69 -18.29 -8.95
CA ALA A 125 18.68 -19.13 -9.59
C ALA A 125 17.74 -19.81 -8.57
N GLU A 126 18.26 -20.27 -7.43
CA GLU A 126 17.43 -20.88 -6.38
C GLU A 126 16.50 -19.86 -5.73
N GLU A 127 17.05 -18.70 -5.36
CA GLU A 127 16.27 -17.59 -4.78
C GLU A 127 15.20 -17.08 -5.76
N PHE A 128 15.52 -17.03 -7.06
CA PHE A 128 14.57 -16.66 -8.11
C PHE A 128 13.38 -17.62 -8.16
N VAL A 129 13.63 -18.93 -8.25
CA VAL A 129 12.57 -19.94 -8.31
C VAL A 129 11.73 -19.96 -7.02
N ASP A 130 12.37 -19.86 -5.86
CA ASP A 130 11.66 -19.76 -4.57
C ASP A 130 10.84 -18.46 -4.46
N THR A 131 11.31 -17.38 -5.07
CA THR A 131 10.56 -16.12 -5.15
C THR A 131 9.34 -16.26 -6.06
N LEU A 132 9.47 -16.93 -7.20
CA LEU A 132 8.34 -17.20 -8.10
C LEU A 132 7.29 -18.08 -7.41
N GLU A 133 7.68 -19.18 -6.76
CA GLU A 133 6.74 -20.09 -6.09
C GLU A 133 5.91 -19.40 -5.00
N ARG A 134 6.45 -18.37 -4.36
CA ARG A 134 5.73 -17.55 -3.36
C ARG A 134 4.85 -16.47 -3.98
N THR A 135 5.07 -16.13 -5.24
CA THR A 135 4.48 -14.97 -5.92
C THR A 135 3.34 -15.35 -6.85
N VAL A 136 3.48 -16.46 -7.57
CA VAL A 136 2.53 -16.91 -8.59
C VAL A 136 1.72 -18.09 -8.10
N ASP A 137 0.52 -18.25 -8.65
CA ASP A 137 -0.26 -19.47 -8.43
C ASP A 137 0.38 -20.64 -9.21
N PRO A 138 0.42 -21.87 -8.66
CA PRO A 138 1.00 -23.02 -9.36
C PRO A 138 0.40 -23.33 -10.72
N GLU A 139 -0.87 -22.94 -10.96
CA GLU A 139 -1.58 -23.16 -12.20
C GLU A 139 -1.35 -22.07 -13.26
N GLU A 140 -0.77 -20.92 -12.87
CA GLU A 140 -0.48 -19.83 -13.79
C GLU A 140 0.62 -20.21 -14.78
N VAL A 141 0.46 -19.75 -16.02
CA VAL A 141 1.45 -19.93 -17.08
C VAL A 141 2.33 -18.70 -17.19
N LEU A 142 3.62 -18.90 -16.94
CA LEU A 142 4.62 -17.84 -16.84
C LEU A 142 5.43 -17.73 -18.13
N PHE A 143 5.59 -16.52 -18.65
CA PHE A 143 6.63 -16.19 -19.62
C PHE A 143 7.84 -15.65 -18.88
N VAL A 144 8.94 -16.41 -18.90
CA VAL A 144 10.23 -16.04 -18.32
C VAL A 144 11.23 -15.99 -19.47
N CYS A 145 11.76 -14.81 -19.78
CA CYS A 145 12.55 -14.62 -21.01
C CYS A 145 13.75 -15.59 -21.14
N ALA A 146 14.41 -15.91 -20.02
CA ALA A 146 15.49 -16.90 -19.95
C ALA A 146 15.09 -18.32 -20.40
N PHE A 147 13.81 -18.69 -20.28
CA PHE A 147 13.30 -20.02 -20.59
C PHE A 147 12.45 -20.04 -21.86
N SER A 148 11.78 -18.93 -22.16
CA SER A 148 10.83 -18.80 -23.26
C SER A 148 11.51 -18.49 -24.61
N ILE A 149 12.55 -17.65 -24.61
CA ILE A 149 13.29 -17.26 -25.82
C ILE A 149 14.33 -18.34 -26.15
N TYR A 150 14.52 -18.63 -27.43
CA TYR A 150 15.60 -19.52 -27.88
C TYR A 150 16.95 -18.83 -27.76
N GLN A 151 17.88 -19.42 -26.98
CA GLN A 151 19.12 -18.76 -26.56
C GLN A 151 20.40 -19.23 -27.29
N ASN A 152 20.36 -20.30 -28.09
CA ASN A 152 21.58 -20.96 -28.56
C ASN A 152 22.35 -20.26 -29.69
N GLU A 153 21.73 -19.35 -30.45
CA GLU A 153 22.39 -18.67 -31.60
C GLU A 153 23.11 -19.66 -32.56
N ASP A 154 22.63 -20.91 -32.64
CA ASP A 154 23.29 -22.02 -33.36
C ASP A 154 22.74 -22.26 -34.77
N ASN A 155 21.95 -21.30 -35.29
CA ASN A 155 21.25 -21.35 -36.58
C ASN A 155 20.19 -22.46 -36.71
N ALA A 156 19.84 -23.19 -35.65
CA ALA A 156 18.77 -24.17 -35.71
C ALA A 156 17.37 -23.55 -35.64
N GLY A 157 17.27 -22.29 -35.22
CA GLY A 157 16.04 -21.52 -35.12
C GLY A 157 16.31 -20.02 -35.28
N PRO A 158 15.32 -19.16 -34.99
CA PRO A 158 15.53 -17.72 -35.09
C PRO A 158 16.57 -17.24 -34.09
N SER A 159 17.42 -16.30 -34.47
CA SER A 159 18.33 -15.63 -33.53
C SER A 159 17.54 -14.86 -32.47
N ILE A 160 18.18 -14.47 -31.37
CA ILE A 160 17.58 -13.63 -30.33
C ILE A 160 17.16 -12.29 -30.95
N ALA A 161 17.98 -11.71 -31.83
CA ALA A 161 17.65 -10.48 -32.55
C ALA A 161 16.42 -10.66 -33.46
N GLU A 162 16.33 -11.78 -34.19
CA GLU A 162 15.15 -12.10 -35.01
C GLU A 162 13.90 -12.36 -34.18
N GLN A 163 14.03 -12.99 -33.01
CA GLN A 163 12.90 -13.22 -32.10
C GLN A 163 12.41 -11.92 -31.48
N ILE A 164 13.31 -10.99 -31.13
CA ILE A 164 12.96 -9.69 -30.54
C ILE A 164 12.41 -8.74 -31.62
N GLY A 165 12.96 -8.78 -32.83
CA GLY A 165 12.61 -7.89 -33.93
C GLY A 165 13.11 -6.44 -33.73
N SER A 166 12.88 -5.60 -34.74
CA SER A 166 13.25 -4.18 -34.68
C SER A 166 12.21 -3.34 -33.91
N SER A 167 10.95 -3.77 -33.91
CA SER A 167 9.85 -3.13 -33.17
C SER A 167 9.63 -3.79 -31.82
N THR A 168 9.79 -3.00 -30.77
CA THR A 168 9.51 -3.41 -29.39
C THR A 168 8.04 -3.76 -29.12
N GLN A 169 7.10 -3.14 -29.81
CA GLN A 169 5.67 -3.46 -29.70
C GLN A 169 5.37 -4.86 -30.22
N HIS A 170 6.09 -5.27 -31.27
CA HIS A 170 5.98 -6.60 -31.84
C HIS A 170 6.89 -7.62 -31.15
N SER A 171 7.85 -7.18 -30.34
CA SER A 171 8.74 -8.06 -29.59
C SER A 171 7.94 -9.09 -28.76
N PRO A 172 8.56 -10.21 -28.37
CA PRO A 172 7.91 -11.23 -27.55
C PRO A 172 7.28 -10.66 -26.29
N PHE A 173 7.95 -9.68 -25.66
CA PHE A 173 7.45 -8.98 -24.48
C PHE A 173 6.19 -8.15 -24.78
N GLY A 174 6.23 -7.34 -25.84
CA GLY A 174 5.10 -6.50 -26.26
C GLY A 174 3.88 -7.33 -26.66
N ARG A 175 4.10 -8.45 -27.35
CA ARG A 175 3.05 -9.39 -27.74
C ARG A 175 2.42 -10.09 -26.56
N VAL A 176 3.23 -10.61 -25.63
CA VAL A 176 2.72 -11.24 -24.39
C VAL A 176 1.92 -10.25 -23.57
N LEU A 177 2.40 -9.01 -23.37
CA LEU A 177 1.64 -8.01 -22.63
C LEU A 177 0.34 -7.60 -23.34
N SER A 178 0.38 -7.45 -24.67
CA SER A 178 -0.82 -7.14 -25.47
C SER A 178 -1.83 -8.27 -25.41
N HIS A 179 -1.36 -9.51 -25.41
CA HIS A 179 -2.20 -10.70 -25.22
C HIS A 179 -2.84 -10.72 -23.83
N ILE A 180 -2.06 -10.49 -22.77
CA ILE A 180 -2.57 -10.39 -21.40
C ILE A 180 -3.64 -9.29 -21.28
N GLN A 181 -3.39 -8.14 -21.90
CA GLN A 181 -4.35 -7.03 -21.96
C GLN A 181 -5.64 -7.45 -22.67
N ALA A 182 -5.54 -8.10 -23.82
CA ALA A 182 -6.69 -8.49 -24.64
C ALA A 182 -7.54 -9.56 -23.93
N ARG A 183 -6.89 -10.53 -23.28
CA ARG A 183 -7.54 -11.55 -22.45
C ARG A 183 -8.23 -10.92 -21.23
N GLY A 184 -7.56 -9.97 -20.57
CA GLY A 184 -8.13 -9.18 -19.49
C GLY A 184 -9.36 -8.37 -19.91
N ALA A 185 -9.31 -7.72 -21.07
CA ALA A 185 -10.45 -7.00 -21.63
C ALA A 185 -11.61 -7.95 -21.97
N SER A 186 -11.31 -9.14 -22.49
CA SER A 186 -12.31 -10.17 -22.82
C SER A 186 -12.95 -10.79 -21.58
N ALA A 187 -12.22 -10.88 -20.45
CA ALA A 187 -12.76 -11.28 -19.16
C ALA A 187 -13.73 -10.23 -18.55
N GLY A 188 -13.80 -9.05 -19.17
CA GLY A 188 -14.80 -8.03 -18.89
C GLY A 188 -14.58 -7.26 -17.59
N PHE A 189 -15.68 -6.71 -17.06
CA PHE A 189 -15.63 -5.80 -15.90
C PHE A 189 -15.00 -6.42 -14.65
N TRP A 190 -14.88 -7.75 -14.52
CA TRP A 190 -14.30 -8.38 -13.32
C TRP A 190 -12.78 -8.27 -13.22
N TRP A 191 -12.08 -8.05 -14.34
CA TRP A 191 -10.62 -7.97 -14.36
C TRP A 191 -10.09 -6.68 -13.68
N TRP A 192 -10.72 -5.54 -13.95
CA TRP A 192 -10.28 -4.22 -13.47
C TRP A 192 -10.47 -3.94 -11.95
N PRO A 193 -11.64 -4.23 -11.35
CA PRO A 193 -11.90 -4.06 -9.92
C PRO A 193 -11.44 -5.26 -9.10
N ARG A 194 -10.80 -6.29 -9.69
CA ARG A 194 -10.23 -7.44 -8.95
C ARG A 194 -9.46 -7.00 -7.70
N ARG A 195 -8.71 -5.91 -7.83
CA ARG A 195 -8.03 -5.25 -6.70
C ARG A 195 -8.98 -4.80 -5.59
N THR A 196 -10.03 -4.08 -5.93
CA THR A 196 -11.01 -3.58 -4.96
C THR A 196 -11.67 -4.76 -4.27
N PHE A 197 -12.03 -5.80 -5.04
CA PHE A 197 -12.68 -6.99 -4.51
C PHE A 197 -11.82 -7.75 -3.49
N TYR A 198 -10.55 -8.03 -3.77
CA TYR A 198 -9.69 -8.70 -2.77
C TYR A 198 -9.36 -7.86 -1.53
N MET A 199 -9.51 -6.53 -1.61
CA MET A 199 -9.36 -5.67 -0.43
C MET A 199 -10.58 -5.69 0.49
N LEU A 200 -11.77 -5.98 -0.05
CA LEU A 200 -13.03 -5.87 0.70
C LEU A 200 -13.11 -6.78 1.93
N PRO A 201 -12.77 -8.09 1.91
CA PRO A 201 -12.77 -8.91 3.13
C PRO A 201 -11.91 -8.32 4.24
N GLY A 202 -10.73 -7.82 3.86
CA GLY A 202 -9.81 -7.15 4.76
C GLY A 202 -10.34 -5.84 5.32
N LEU A 203 -11.03 -5.06 4.49
CA LEU A 203 -11.68 -3.81 4.90
C LEU A 203 -12.83 -4.09 5.87
N CYS A 204 -13.67 -5.11 5.61
CA CYS A 204 -14.73 -5.51 6.52
C CYS A 204 -14.19 -5.92 7.88
N LEU A 205 -13.10 -6.69 7.93
CA LEU A 205 -12.46 -7.07 9.18
C LEU A 205 -11.86 -5.87 9.93
N LEU A 206 -11.24 -4.93 9.20
CA LEU A 206 -10.70 -3.71 9.79
C LEU A 206 -11.82 -2.84 10.39
N LEU A 207 -12.90 -2.63 9.65
CA LEU A 207 -14.08 -1.88 10.12
C LEU A 207 -14.75 -2.57 11.32
N ALA A 208 -14.84 -3.90 11.33
CA ALA A 208 -15.37 -4.65 12.46
C ALA A 208 -14.52 -4.41 13.72
N LEU A 209 -13.20 -4.41 13.57
CA LEU A 209 -12.29 -4.15 14.67
C LEU A 209 -12.35 -2.70 15.15
N GLU A 210 -12.38 -1.72 14.24
CA GLU A 210 -12.51 -0.31 14.59
C GLU A 210 -13.83 -0.08 15.34
N LEU A 211 -14.94 -0.63 14.86
CA LEU A 211 -16.24 -0.55 15.52
C LEU A 211 -16.21 -1.19 16.91
N PHE A 212 -15.56 -2.34 17.05
CA PHE A 212 -15.37 -3.00 18.33
C PHE A 212 -14.57 -2.12 19.30
N MET A 213 -13.43 -1.59 18.88
CA MET A 213 -12.55 -0.76 19.73
C MET A 213 -13.20 0.57 20.11
N VAL A 214 -13.90 1.23 19.19
CA VAL A 214 -14.65 2.47 19.46
C VAL A 214 -15.78 2.20 20.45
N SER A 215 -16.47 1.06 20.36
CA SER A 215 -17.49 0.69 21.33
C SER A 215 -16.92 0.53 22.74
N GLN A 216 -15.73 -0.06 22.89
CA GLN A 216 -15.06 -0.19 24.20
C GLN A 216 -14.69 1.18 24.78
N LEU A 217 -14.14 2.07 23.94
CA LEU A 217 -13.75 3.41 24.35
C LEU A 217 -14.95 4.26 24.78
N LEU A 218 -16.06 4.18 24.03
CA LEU A 218 -17.29 4.93 24.35
C LEU A 218 -18.04 4.37 25.56
N CYS A 219 -18.05 3.05 25.76
CA CYS A 219 -18.66 2.43 26.94
C CYS A 219 -17.79 2.62 28.22
N GLY A 220 -16.62 3.26 28.14
CA GLY A 220 -15.77 3.59 29.31
C GLY A 220 -15.29 2.36 30.11
N GLY A 221 -15.30 1.19 29.48
CA GLY A 221 -15.13 -0.09 30.16
C GLY A 221 -14.67 -1.19 29.22
N VAL A 222 -14.28 -2.33 29.78
CA VAL A 222 -13.94 -3.53 29.01
C VAL A 222 -15.16 -4.44 28.99
N ALA A 223 -15.79 -4.60 27.83
CA ALA A 223 -16.91 -5.50 27.65
C ALA A 223 -16.41 -6.96 27.66
N GLY A 224 -16.88 -7.72 28.64
CA GLY A 224 -16.87 -9.18 28.60
C GLY A 224 -18.05 -9.71 27.78
N ILE A 225 -18.15 -11.05 27.68
CA ILE A 225 -19.21 -11.72 26.89
C ILE A 225 -20.61 -11.44 27.47
N GLU A 226 -20.73 -11.37 28.80
CA GLU A 226 -22.02 -11.18 29.48
C GLU A 226 -22.11 -9.86 30.25
N LYS A 227 -20.97 -9.23 30.57
CA LYS A 227 -20.88 -8.16 31.58
C LYS A 227 -19.93 -7.07 31.13
N LEU A 228 -20.29 -5.81 31.37
CA LEU A 228 -19.43 -4.66 31.13
C LEU A 228 -18.70 -4.32 32.43
N TYR A 229 -17.37 -4.30 32.39
CA TYR A 229 -16.57 -3.84 33.53
C TYR A 229 -16.27 -2.36 33.33
N VAL A 230 -17.00 -1.50 34.04
CA VAL A 230 -16.81 -0.04 34.00
C VAL A 230 -15.93 0.38 35.17
N LEU A 231 -14.98 1.27 34.90
CA LEU A 231 -14.21 1.92 35.94
C LEU A 231 -15.06 3.05 36.53
N GLU A 232 -15.78 2.77 37.61
CA GLU A 232 -16.54 3.82 38.28
C GLU A 232 -15.56 4.70 39.06
N VAL A 233 -15.25 5.87 38.51
CA VAL A 233 -14.53 6.92 39.25
C VAL A 233 -15.54 7.51 40.23
N ALA A 234 -15.43 7.15 41.51
CA ALA A 234 -16.30 7.65 42.56
C ALA A 234 -16.17 9.18 42.67
N SER A 235 -17.02 9.92 41.94
CA SER A 235 -16.90 11.38 41.80
C SER A 235 -17.31 12.13 43.07
N ASP A 236 -18.44 11.81 43.71
CA ASP A 236 -19.07 12.85 44.54
C ASP A 236 -19.32 12.52 46.02
N LYS A 237 -19.13 11.28 46.47
CA LYS A 237 -19.47 10.93 47.88
C LYS A 237 -18.31 10.89 48.87
N TYR A 238 -17.06 10.98 48.43
CA TYR A 238 -15.89 10.94 49.32
C TYR A 238 -15.17 12.29 49.50
N CYS A 239 -15.55 13.34 48.76
CA CYS A 239 -14.92 14.67 48.88
C CYS A 239 -15.30 15.45 50.15
N SER A 240 -16.31 15.06 50.92
CA SER A 240 -16.65 15.73 52.19
C SER A 240 -15.67 15.43 53.33
N ASN A 241 -14.87 14.36 53.24
CA ASN A 241 -13.86 14.01 54.26
C ASN A 241 -12.46 14.57 53.98
N TRP A 242 -12.28 15.34 52.90
CA TRP A 242 -10.98 15.93 52.55
C TRP A 242 -10.49 17.01 53.54
N ARG A 243 -11.35 17.48 54.46
CA ARG A 243 -10.97 18.43 55.51
C ARG A 243 -10.07 17.86 56.61
N GLU A 244 -9.91 16.54 56.73
CA GLU A 244 -9.13 15.93 57.83
C GLU A 244 -7.68 15.54 57.47
N GLY A 245 -7.17 15.89 56.30
CA GLY A 245 -5.73 15.73 56.00
C GLY A 245 -5.20 14.28 55.98
N ARG A 246 -6.09 13.29 55.89
CA ARG A 246 -5.71 11.88 55.67
C ARG A 246 -5.93 11.55 54.20
N GLY A 247 -4.84 11.49 53.44
CA GLY A 247 -4.86 11.17 52.01
C GLY A 247 -5.46 9.78 51.78
N THR A 248 -6.68 9.73 51.26
CA THR A 248 -7.29 8.48 50.81
C THR A 248 -6.82 8.19 49.39
N CYS A 249 -6.19 7.03 49.21
CA CYS A 249 -5.91 6.45 47.90
C CYS A 249 -7.21 6.41 47.08
N LEU A 250 -7.15 6.86 45.83
CA LEU A 250 -8.20 6.62 44.83
C LEU A 250 -8.37 5.10 44.66
N ALA A 251 -9.27 4.50 45.43
CA ALA A 251 -9.67 3.11 45.25
C ALA A 251 -10.63 3.07 44.06
N SER A 252 -10.11 2.81 42.86
CA SER A 252 -10.94 2.48 41.71
C SER A 252 -11.54 1.09 41.92
N HIS A 253 -12.86 1.03 42.06
CA HIS A 253 -13.60 -0.23 42.07
C HIS A 253 -14.17 -0.46 40.68
N TRP A 254 -13.92 -1.64 40.13
CA TRP A 254 -14.56 -2.10 38.89
C TRP A 254 -15.99 -2.49 39.22
N VAL A 255 -16.96 -1.80 38.63
CA VAL A 255 -18.36 -2.15 38.78
C VAL A 255 -18.81 -2.93 37.56
N VAL A 256 -19.47 -4.04 37.83
CA VAL A 256 -20.15 -4.85 36.82
C VAL A 256 -21.43 -4.13 36.46
N ALA A 257 -21.47 -3.51 35.29
CA ALA A 257 -22.69 -2.98 34.72
C ALA A 257 -23.30 -4.01 33.76
N ASP A 258 -24.62 -4.00 33.66
CA ASP A 258 -25.30 -4.70 32.57
C ASP A 258 -24.84 -4.11 31.23
N LEU A 259 -24.83 -4.94 30.20
CA LEU A 259 -24.45 -4.49 28.86
C LEU A 259 -25.45 -3.44 28.39
N ASP A 260 -25.06 -2.18 28.49
CA ASP A 260 -25.92 -1.06 28.13
C ASP A 260 -26.32 -1.16 26.65
N GLY A 261 -27.49 -0.60 26.29
CA GLY A 261 -28.11 -0.80 24.98
C GLY A 261 -27.20 -0.46 23.79
N TYR A 262 -26.24 0.45 23.97
CA TYR A 262 -25.24 0.80 22.96
C TYR A 262 -24.31 -0.38 22.64
N CYS A 263 -23.72 -0.99 23.67
CA CYS A 263 -22.84 -2.14 23.52
C CYS A 263 -23.64 -3.36 22.97
N ALA A 264 -24.92 -3.53 23.34
CA ALA A 264 -25.78 -4.58 22.76
C ALA A 264 -26.07 -4.40 21.25
N ALA A 265 -26.11 -3.17 20.74
CA ALA A 265 -26.33 -2.88 19.33
C ALA A 265 -25.07 -2.98 18.45
N THR A 266 -23.88 -2.71 19.02
CA THR A 266 -22.62 -2.77 18.26
C THR A 266 -22.14 -4.19 18.00
N PHE A 267 -22.35 -5.14 18.93
CA PHE A 267 -21.91 -6.53 18.78
C PHE A 267 -22.48 -7.24 17.52
N PRO A 268 -23.80 -7.20 17.24
CA PRO A 268 -24.36 -7.77 16.01
C PRO A 268 -23.75 -7.16 14.75
N SER A 269 -23.42 -5.86 14.78
CA SER A 269 -22.81 -5.15 13.65
C SER A 269 -21.37 -5.59 13.41
N VAL A 270 -20.56 -5.71 14.47
CA VAL A 270 -19.20 -6.26 14.40
C VAL A 270 -19.22 -7.68 13.84
N TRP A 271 -20.09 -8.56 14.38
CA TRP A 271 -20.22 -9.93 13.89
C TRP A 271 -20.71 -10.00 12.45
N SER A 272 -21.65 -9.15 12.06
CA SER A 272 -22.13 -9.07 10.67
C SER A 272 -20.99 -8.69 9.72
N LEU A 273 -20.13 -7.73 10.08
CA LEU A 273 -18.96 -7.35 9.28
C LEU A 273 -17.93 -8.48 9.20
N VAL A 274 -17.66 -9.19 10.29
CA VAL A 274 -16.75 -10.35 10.30
C VAL A 274 -17.30 -11.47 9.41
N VAL A 275 -18.55 -11.86 9.60
CA VAL A 275 -19.21 -12.91 8.81
C VAL A 275 -19.28 -12.52 7.34
N PHE A 276 -19.64 -11.28 7.04
CA PHE A 276 -19.65 -10.78 5.66
C PHE A 276 -18.24 -10.79 5.03
N GLY A 277 -17.21 -10.38 5.79
CA GLY A 277 -15.82 -10.49 5.34
C GLY A 277 -15.40 -11.92 5.04
N ILE A 278 -15.79 -12.89 5.87
CA ILE A 278 -15.52 -14.33 5.66
C ILE A 278 -16.27 -14.84 4.43
N ILE A 279 -17.57 -14.54 4.30
CA ILE A 279 -18.37 -14.93 3.13
C ILE A 279 -17.76 -14.38 1.85
N LEU A 280 -17.32 -13.12 1.87
CA LEU A 280 -16.71 -12.48 0.72
C LEU A 280 -15.36 -13.12 0.37
N GLU A 281 -14.53 -13.44 1.35
CA GLU A 281 -13.27 -14.18 1.13
C GLU A 281 -13.53 -15.56 0.51
N VAL A 282 -14.52 -16.31 1.01
CA VAL A 282 -14.90 -17.61 0.46
C VAL A 282 -15.45 -17.48 -0.95
N ALA A 283 -16.37 -16.53 -1.19
CA ALA A 283 -16.92 -16.25 -2.51
C ALA A 283 -15.81 -15.86 -3.51
N LEU A 284 -14.89 -15.00 -3.10
CA LEU A 284 -13.75 -14.60 -3.94
C LEU A 284 -12.83 -15.79 -4.23
N ARG A 285 -12.61 -16.71 -3.29
CA ARG A 285 -11.85 -17.95 -3.56
C ARG A 285 -12.58 -18.90 -4.49
N CYS A 286 -13.90 -19.02 -4.39
CA CYS A 286 -14.70 -19.84 -5.29
C CYS A 286 -14.72 -19.27 -6.72
N VAL A 287 -14.68 -17.93 -6.85
CA VAL A 287 -14.72 -17.22 -8.12
C VAL A 287 -13.31 -16.99 -8.70
N SER A 288 -12.26 -16.97 -7.87
CA SER A 288 -10.89 -16.67 -8.29
C SER A 288 -10.37 -17.56 -9.44
N PRO A 289 -10.62 -18.87 -9.48
CA PRO A 289 -10.20 -19.71 -10.62
C PRO A 289 -10.83 -19.31 -11.96
N TRP A 290 -11.98 -18.64 -11.91
CA TRP A 290 -12.74 -18.20 -13.08
C TRP A 290 -12.36 -16.78 -13.52
N VAL A 291 -11.62 -16.05 -12.68
CA VAL A 291 -11.21 -14.68 -12.97
C VAL A 291 -9.80 -14.71 -13.55
N TYR A 292 -9.69 -14.29 -14.80
CA TYR A 292 -8.42 -14.15 -15.50
C TYR A 292 -7.41 -13.36 -14.64
N SER A 293 -6.27 -14.00 -14.33
CA SER A 293 -5.29 -13.46 -13.38
C SER A 293 -4.13 -12.73 -14.02
N GLY A 294 -4.22 -12.46 -15.33
CA GLY A 294 -3.10 -12.02 -16.12
C GLY A 294 -2.54 -10.68 -15.66
N ARG A 295 -1.21 -10.65 -15.54
CA ARG A 295 -0.43 -9.53 -14.98
C ARG A 295 1.03 -9.62 -15.38
N MET A 296 1.77 -8.56 -15.08
CA MET A 296 3.22 -8.56 -15.06
C MET A 296 3.72 -8.66 -13.62
N VAL A 297 4.76 -9.46 -13.40
CA VAL A 297 5.51 -9.55 -12.14
C VAL A 297 6.94 -9.08 -12.40
N ALA A 298 7.34 -7.99 -11.75
CA ALA A 298 8.73 -7.57 -11.70
C ALA A 298 9.40 -8.16 -10.46
N VAL A 299 10.59 -8.75 -10.63
CA VAL A 299 11.34 -9.46 -9.58
C VAL A 299 12.54 -8.61 -9.14
N PRO A 300 12.46 -7.96 -7.96
CA PRO A 300 13.63 -7.40 -7.28
C PRO A 300 14.54 -8.52 -6.79
N ASN A 301 15.85 -8.26 -6.77
CA ASN A 301 16.85 -9.12 -6.14
C ASN A 301 17.98 -8.28 -5.54
N TYR A 302 18.90 -8.92 -4.83
CA TYR A 302 19.99 -8.23 -4.12
C TYR A 302 21.21 -7.95 -5.00
N GLN A 303 21.36 -8.71 -6.09
CA GLN A 303 22.50 -8.66 -7.00
C GLN A 303 22.37 -7.47 -7.95
N ASP A 304 21.18 -7.27 -8.52
CA ASP A 304 20.89 -6.26 -9.54
C ASP A 304 19.66 -5.42 -9.18
N ASN A 305 19.89 -4.11 -9.12
CA ASN A 305 18.83 -3.13 -8.91
C ASN A 305 17.86 -3.11 -10.10
N LEU A 306 16.55 -3.16 -9.85
CA LEU A 306 15.52 -3.14 -10.90
C LEU A 306 15.63 -1.90 -11.80
N TYR A 307 15.98 -0.75 -11.22
CA TYR A 307 16.14 0.52 -11.95
C TYR A 307 17.48 0.65 -12.69
N GLN A 308 18.38 -0.32 -12.59
CA GLN A 308 19.61 -0.34 -13.38
C GLN A 308 19.46 -1.20 -14.65
N ARG A 309 18.38 -1.98 -14.75
CA ARG A 309 18.12 -2.93 -15.83
C ARG A 309 17.15 -2.32 -16.83
N LEU A 310 17.66 -1.77 -17.92
CA LEU A 310 16.84 -1.00 -18.88
C LEU A 310 15.71 -1.83 -19.50
N TRP A 311 15.96 -3.11 -19.81
CA TRP A 311 14.91 -4.03 -20.28
C TRP A 311 13.78 -4.23 -19.26
N CYS A 312 14.10 -4.43 -17.98
CA CYS A 312 13.07 -4.57 -16.95
C CYS A 312 12.24 -3.29 -16.77
N VAL A 313 12.91 -2.13 -16.79
CA VAL A 313 12.25 -0.81 -16.77
C VAL A 313 11.33 -0.66 -17.97
N TYR A 314 11.77 -1.08 -19.14
CA TYR A 314 11.00 -1.02 -20.38
C TYR A 314 9.78 -1.95 -20.38
N GLU A 315 9.90 -3.17 -19.88
CA GLU A 315 8.76 -4.09 -19.73
C GLU A 315 7.69 -3.49 -18.79
N ILE A 316 8.10 -2.87 -17.66
CA ILE A 316 7.19 -2.20 -16.73
C ILE A 316 6.51 -1.00 -17.40
N PHE A 317 7.27 -0.24 -18.18
CA PHE A 317 6.75 0.84 -19.01
C PHE A 317 5.67 0.33 -19.97
N MET A 318 5.97 -0.72 -20.75
CA MET A 318 5.05 -1.33 -21.71
C MET A 318 3.79 -1.89 -21.05
N ALA A 319 3.92 -2.58 -19.93
CA ALA A 319 2.77 -3.07 -19.16
C ALA A 319 1.89 -1.92 -18.69
N THR A 320 2.50 -0.82 -18.22
CA THR A 320 1.78 0.39 -17.81
C THR A 320 1.04 1.03 -19.00
N GLN A 321 1.64 1.06 -20.20
CA GLN A 321 0.99 1.56 -21.41
C GLN A 321 -0.25 0.75 -21.79
N LEU A 322 -0.11 -0.57 -21.73
CA LEU A 322 -1.16 -1.51 -22.07
C LEU A 322 -2.18 -1.68 -20.94
N GLN A 323 -2.06 -0.93 -19.85
CA GLN A 323 -2.88 -1.08 -18.64
C GLN A 323 -2.87 -2.52 -18.07
N VAL A 324 -1.80 -3.26 -18.32
CA VAL A 324 -1.54 -4.54 -17.69
C VAL A 324 -1.09 -4.27 -16.26
N TYR A 325 -1.70 -4.98 -15.31
CA TYR A 325 -1.36 -4.81 -13.91
C TYR A 325 0.09 -5.22 -13.65
N VAL A 326 0.89 -4.32 -13.07
CA VAL A 326 2.26 -4.61 -12.61
C VAL A 326 2.26 -4.88 -11.12
N SER A 327 2.84 -6.01 -10.72
CA SER A 327 3.07 -6.40 -9.33
C SER A 327 4.57 -6.63 -9.10
N LEU A 328 4.99 -6.51 -7.84
CA LEU A 328 6.33 -6.92 -7.44
C LEU A 328 6.28 -8.32 -6.87
N ALA A 329 7.30 -9.11 -7.15
CA ALA A 329 7.43 -10.42 -6.55
C ALA A 329 7.55 -10.35 -5.02
N HIS A 330 7.08 -11.40 -4.35
CA HIS A 330 7.08 -11.53 -2.89
C HIS A 330 8.49 -11.82 -2.37
N THR A 331 9.36 -10.83 -2.46
CA THR A 331 10.74 -10.85 -1.97
C THR A 331 11.00 -9.69 -1.00
N LEU A 332 12.02 -9.84 -0.16
CA LEU A 332 12.53 -8.78 0.70
C LEU A 332 13.55 -7.87 -0.02
N ALA A 333 13.96 -8.25 -1.23
CA ALA A 333 14.92 -7.46 -1.99
C ALA A 333 14.31 -6.10 -2.36
N PRO A 334 15.06 -5.00 -2.20
CA PRO A 334 14.59 -3.69 -2.60
C PRO A 334 14.55 -3.59 -4.12
N ALA A 335 13.50 -2.97 -4.68
CA ALA A 335 13.49 -2.62 -6.11
C ALA A 335 14.63 -1.66 -6.49
N GLY A 336 15.19 -0.93 -5.51
CA GLY A 336 16.25 0.05 -5.70
C GLY A 336 15.81 1.47 -5.34
N LYS A 337 16.73 2.43 -5.52
CA LYS A 337 16.52 3.86 -5.28
C LYS A 337 16.99 4.75 -6.44
N VAL A 338 17.36 4.12 -7.56
CA VAL A 338 17.90 4.83 -8.72
C VAL A 338 16.72 5.19 -9.62
N HIS A 339 16.85 6.26 -10.41
CA HIS A 339 15.85 6.64 -11.40
C HIS A 339 15.91 5.72 -12.63
N ALA A 340 14.76 5.40 -13.21
CA ALA A 340 14.64 4.62 -14.45
C ALA A 340 15.48 5.19 -15.60
N ARG A 341 15.70 6.51 -15.62
CA ARG A 341 16.55 7.19 -16.62
C ARG A 341 18.01 6.77 -16.58
N ASN A 342 18.49 6.22 -15.47
CA ASN A 342 19.88 5.76 -15.32
C ASN A 342 20.00 4.24 -15.58
N ALA A 343 18.93 3.57 -15.99
CA ALA A 343 18.97 2.16 -16.33
C ALA A 343 19.76 1.98 -17.63
N GLY A 344 20.59 0.94 -17.73
CA GLY A 344 21.35 0.60 -18.93
C GLY A 344 21.12 -0.84 -19.38
N CYS A 345 21.60 -1.18 -20.57
CA CYS A 345 21.73 -2.57 -21.00
C CYS A 345 23.06 -2.82 -21.72
N SER A 346 23.38 -4.10 -21.96
CA SER A 346 24.67 -4.48 -22.55
C SER A 346 24.82 -4.12 -24.03
N ASN A 347 23.70 -3.92 -24.74
CA ASN A 347 23.69 -3.51 -26.14
C ASN A 347 23.33 -2.02 -26.24
N ALA A 348 24.23 -1.23 -26.83
CA ALA A 348 24.06 0.22 -26.97
C ALA A 348 22.93 0.60 -27.94
N ASP A 349 22.70 -0.18 -28.99
CA ASP A 349 21.63 0.07 -29.96
C ASP A 349 20.26 -0.19 -29.34
N ASP A 350 20.14 -1.27 -28.56
CA ASP A 350 18.95 -1.56 -27.76
C ASP A 350 18.71 -0.47 -26.72
N GLU A 351 19.77 -0.01 -26.05
CA GLU A 351 19.69 1.08 -25.09
C GLU A 351 19.14 2.35 -25.74
N ALA A 352 19.76 2.80 -26.83
CA ALA A 352 19.34 4.00 -27.55
C ALA A 352 17.90 3.86 -28.10
N ARG A 353 17.52 2.68 -28.61
CA ARG A 353 16.16 2.39 -29.08
C ARG A 353 15.13 2.49 -27.95
N ILE A 354 15.35 1.75 -26.86
CA ILE A 354 14.43 1.70 -25.71
C ILE A 354 14.25 3.08 -25.10
N ARG A 355 15.36 3.83 -24.91
CA ARG A 355 15.31 5.20 -24.39
C ARG A 355 14.48 6.11 -25.27
N ARG A 356 14.76 6.14 -26.58
CA ARG A 356 13.98 6.93 -27.56
C ARG A 356 12.50 6.62 -27.48
N GLU A 357 12.11 5.37 -27.29
CA GLU A 357 10.70 5.00 -27.19
C GLU A 357 10.03 5.51 -25.91
N ILE A 358 10.67 5.34 -24.75
CA ILE A 358 10.18 5.87 -23.46
C ILE A 358 10.03 7.39 -23.54
N GLU A 359 11.02 8.06 -24.10
CA GLU A 359 11.09 9.52 -24.23
C GLU A 359 10.04 10.03 -25.23
N SER A 360 9.91 9.39 -26.40
CA SER A 360 8.88 9.74 -27.40
C SER A 360 7.47 9.60 -26.83
N PHE A 361 7.25 8.61 -25.96
CA PHE A 361 5.97 8.46 -25.28
C PHE A 361 5.71 9.59 -24.29
N GLY A 362 6.71 9.96 -23.49
CA GLY A 362 6.66 11.11 -22.60
C GLY A 362 6.29 12.39 -23.35
N ALA A 363 6.88 12.59 -24.54
CA ALA A 363 6.54 13.69 -25.44
C ALA A 363 5.08 13.66 -25.92
N ARG A 364 4.57 12.50 -26.38
CA ARG A 364 3.16 12.36 -26.82
C ARG A 364 2.17 12.63 -25.69
N VAL A 365 2.45 12.15 -24.48
CA VAL A 365 1.63 12.43 -23.29
C VAL A 365 1.62 13.92 -22.99
N ARG A 366 2.79 14.55 -22.98
CA ARG A 366 2.92 15.97 -22.68
C ARG A 366 2.20 16.82 -23.71
N ALA A 367 2.28 16.46 -25.00
CA ALA A 367 1.54 17.11 -26.07
C ALA A 367 0.01 17.02 -25.85
N ARG A 368 -0.51 15.85 -25.47
CA ARG A 368 -1.94 15.68 -25.12
C ARG A 368 -2.34 16.49 -23.90
N SER A 369 -1.51 16.56 -22.87
CA SER A 369 -1.78 17.38 -21.66
C SER A 369 -1.75 18.88 -21.96
N LYS A 370 -0.76 19.34 -22.75
CA LYS A 370 -0.64 20.75 -23.16
C LYS A 370 -1.82 21.21 -24.02
N SER A 371 -2.39 20.33 -24.87
CA SER A 371 -3.61 20.65 -25.63
C SER A 371 -4.79 21.07 -24.73
N LYS A 372 -4.80 20.64 -23.45
CA LYS A 372 -5.83 21.01 -22.48
C LYS A 372 -5.46 22.16 -21.56
N LEU A 373 -4.17 22.50 -21.46
CA LEU A 373 -3.63 23.33 -20.38
C LEU A 373 -2.75 24.48 -20.86
N PHE A 374 -3.09 25.05 -22.02
CA PHE A 374 -2.74 26.42 -22.41
C PHE A 374 -1.44 26.62 -23.20
N GLU A 375 -1.60 27.44 -24.24
CA GLU A 375 -0.73 27.96 -25.28
C GLU A 375 0.29 29.01 -24.79
N ARG A 376 0.52 29.15 -23.47
CA ARG A 376 1.07 30.39 -22.88
C ARG A 376 2.44 30.28 -22.22
N TYR A 377 3.10 29.12 -22.25
CA TYR A 377 4.50 29.02 -21.83
C TYR A 377 5.33 28.27 -22.86
N GLY A 378 6.05 29.06 -23.67
CA GLY A 378 6.96 28.61 -24.71
C GLY A 378 8.22 27.92 -24.17
N THR A 379 8.81 27.12 -25.06
CA THR A 379 10.22 26.69 -25.12
C THR A 379 10.83 25.81 -24.03
N ASP A 380 10.06 25.19 -23.12
CA ASP A 380 10.64 24.16 -22.23
C ASP A 380 10.75 22.77 -22.89
N SER A 381 11.86 22.67 -23.63
CA SER A 381 12.80 21.57 -23.97
C SER A 381 12.31 20.12 -24.08
N GLU A 382 12.89 19.42 -25.08
CA GLU A 382 12.83 17.96 -25.26
C GLU A 382 13.20 17.19 -23.98
N GLU A 383 14.13 17.71 -23.18
CA GLU A 383 14.55 17.13 -21.91
C GLU A 383 13.38 16.97 -20.92
N ALA A 384 12.48 17.95 -20.84
CA ALA A 384 11.30 17.84 -19.97
C ALA A 384 10.24 16.87 -20.52
N ALA A 385 10.30 16.55 -21.82
CA ALA A 385 9.47 15.50 -22.43
C ALA A 385 10.02 14.10 -22.10
N ALA A 386 11.34 13.92 -22.21
CA ALA A 386 12.06 12.73 -21.78
C ALA A 386 11.80 12.42 -20.30
N GLU A 387 11.92 13.43 -19.44
CA GLU A 387 11.72 13.29 -17.99
C GLU A 387 10.28 12.85 -17.63
N GLU A 388 9.24 13.25 -18.37
CA GLU A 388 7.86 12.77 -18.12
C GLU A 388 7.69 11.27 -18.43
N GLY A 389 8.37 10.77 -19.48
CA GLY A 389 8.38 9.35 -19.80
C GLY A 389 8.92 8.51 -18.64
N TYR A 390 10.14 8.83 -18.18
CA TYR A 390 10.77 8.14 -17.05
C TYR A 390 10.02 8.36 -15.73
N ARG A 391 9.47 9.55 -15.48
CA ARG A 391 8.68 9.84 -14.27
C ARG A 391 7.47 8.94 -14.15
N ARG A 392 6.81 8.58 -15.24
CA ARG A 392 5.68 7.62 -15.21
C ARG A 392 6.14 6.21 -14.87
N VAL A 393 7.30 5.80 -15.37
CA VAL A 393 7.90 4.51 -15.02
C VAL A 393 8.29 4.49 -13.55
N ASP A 394 9.02 5.51 -13.08
CA ASP A 394 9.37 5.71 -11.68
C ASP A 394 8.13 5.77 -10.79
N ALA A 395 7.06 6.43 -11.22
CA ALA A 395 5.79 6.47 -10.50
C ALA A 395 5.12 5.10 -10.46
N SER A 396 5.15 4.33 -11.54
CA SER A 396 4.63 2.95 -11.59
C SER A 396 5.42 2.04 -10.63
N ILE A 397 6.75 2.08 -10.66
CA ILE A 397 7.60 1.27 -9.77
C ILE A 397 7.49 1.77 -8.32
N THR A 398 7.47 3.08 -8.08
CA THR A 398 7.30 3.66 -6.74
C THR A 398 5.92 3.34 -6.17
N TRP A 399 4.88 3.36 -7.01
CA TRP A 399 3.54 3.00 -6.61
C TRP A 399 3.43 1.51 -6.30
N THR A 400 3.99 0.63 -7.13
CA THR A 400 4.00 -0.82 -6.87
C THR A 400 4.82 -1.17 -5.62
N THR A 401 6.00 -0.56 -5.42
CA THR A 401 6.80 -0.74 -4.20
C THR A 401 6.12 -0.18 -2.95
N THR A 402 5.54 1.02 -3.01
CA THR A 402 4.79 1.61 -1.90
C THR A 402 3.55 0.79 -1.58
N ARG A 403 2.89 0.25 -2.61
CA ARG A 403 1.76 -0.64 -2.47
C ARG A 403 2.16 -1.95 -1.81
N ALA A 404 3.21 -2.61 -2.28
CA ALA A 404 3.73 -3.82 -1.65
C ALA A 404 4.03 -3.56 -0.16
N LYS A 405 4.68 -2.44 0.16
CA LYS A 405 4.91 -2.03 1.57
C LYS A 405 3.63 -1.81 2.36
N ARG A 406 2.58 -1.23 1.76
CA ARG A 406 1.27 -1.04 2.42
C ARG A 406 0.56 -2.37 2.65
N GLU A 407 0.54 -3.26 1.67
CA GLU A 407 -0.03 -4.60 1.82
C GLU A 407 0.71 -5.37 2.91
N TRP A 408 2.04 -5.26 2.95
CA TRP A 408 2.87 -5.76 4.03
C TRP A 408 2.54 -5.18 5.40
N LEU A 409 2.41 -3.86 5.48
CA LEU A 409 2.03 -3.18 6.71
C LEU A 409 0.65 -3.63 7.19
N LEU A 410 -0.31 -3.82 6.28
CA LEU A 410 -1.65 -4.33 6.60
C LEU A 410 -1.59 -5.77 7.11
N VAL A 411 -0.76 -6.63 6.53
CA VAL A 411 -0.55 -7.99 7.04
C VAL A 411 0.04 -7.97 8.44
N ILE A 412 1.10 -7.19 8.66
CA ILE A 412 1.72 -7.04 9.99
C ILE A 412 0.71 -6.50 11.00
N LEU A 413 -0.05 -5.46 10.61
CA LEU A 413 -1.09 -4.88 11.45
C LEU A 413 -2.16 -5.92 11.79
N ARG A 414 -2.65 -6.71 10.81
CA ARG A 414 -3.60 -7.80 11.07
C ARG A 414 -3.06 -8.83 12.06
N ILE A 415 -1.78 -9.19 11.94
CA ILE A 415 -1.15 -10.14 12.87
C ILE A 415 -1.09 -9.55 14.29
N ILE A 416 -0.63 -8.29 14.42
CA ILE A 416 -0.55 -7.60 15.71
C ILE A 416 -1.95 -7.51 16.33
N LEU A 417 -2.95 -7.07 15.55
CA LEU A 417 -4.32 -6.91 16.01
C LEU A 417 -4.94 -8.24 16.45
N LEU A 418 -4.71 -9.31 15.69
CA LEU A 418 -5.18 -10.65 16.06
C LEU A 418 -4.48 -11.17 17.32
N GLY A 419 -3.18 -10.91 17.47
CA GLY A 419 -2.44 -11.21 18.69
C GLY A 419 -2.99 -10.47 19.91
N THR A 420 -3.25 -9.17 19.79
CA THR A 420 -3.85 -8.36 20.86
C THR A 420 -5.27 -8.80 21.19
N ALA A 421 -6.07 -9.16 20.19
CA ALA A 421 -7.43 -9.65 20.39
C ALA A 421 -7.45 -11.00 21.11
N LEU A 422 -6.57 -11.94 20.72
CA LEU A 422 -6.38 -13.22 21.40
C LEU A 422 -5.95 -13.02 22.86
N GLN A 423 -4.97 -12.15 23.09
CA GLN A 423 -4.47 -11.86 24.43
C GLN A 423 -5.54 -11.21 25.32
N GLY A 424 -6.29 -10.25 24.79
CA GLY A 424 -7.42 -9.63 25.47
C GLY A 424 -8.51 -10.64 25.80
N SER A 425 -8.87 -11.49 24.85
CA SER A 425 -9.89 -12.54 25.04
C SER A 425 -9.50 -13.53 26.13
N VAL A 426 -8.24 -13.97 26.15
CA VAL A 426 -7.73 -14.89 27.19
C VAL A 426 -7.74 -14.24 28.57
N THR A 427 -7.36 -12.95 28.64
CA THR A 427 -7.38 -12.18 29.89
C THR A 427 -8.81 -12.06 30.42
N VAL A 428 -9.76 -11.67 29.57
CA VAL A 428 -11.18 -11.52 29.93
C VAL A 428 -11.80 -12.86 30.32
N LEU A 429 -11.54 -13.93 29.56
CA LEU A 429 -12.06 -15.26 29.85
C LEU A 429 -11.52 -15.79 31.19
N SER A 430 -10.23 -15.58 31.46
CA SER A 430 -9.61 -16.02 32.70
C SER A 430 -10.13 -15.27 33.93
N LEU A 431 -10.38 -13.96 33.78
CA LEU A 431 -11.02 -13.15 34.82
C LEU A 431 -12.47 -13.59 35.06
N SER A 432 -13.23 -13.84 33.99
CA SER A 432 -14.67 -14.18 34.06
C SER A 432 -14.92 -15.56 34.66
N LEU A 433 -14.03 -16.54 34.42
CA LEU A 433 -14.17 -17.90 34.93
C LEU A 433 -13.63 -18.07 36.37
N GLY A 434 -13.14 -17.00 37.01
CA GLY A 434 -12.54 -17.09 38.36
C GLY A 434 -11.37 -18.08 38.43
N LEU A 435 -10.70 -18.31 37.30
CA LEU A 435 -9.66 -19.33 37.18
C LEU A 435 -8.50 -18.96 38.11
N LYS A 436 -8.15 -19.88 39.03
CA LYS A 436 -6.98 -19.73 39.93
C LYS A 436 -5.74 -19.37 39.10
N LYS A 437 -4.86 -18.51 39.63
CA LYS A 437 -3.63 -17.98 38.99
C LYS A 437 -2.87 -18.99 38.10
N ARG A 438 -2.84 -20.28 38.48
CA ARG A 438 -2.19 -21.37 37.72
C ARG A 438 -2.80 -21.62 36.33
N TYR A 439 -4.11 -21.49 36.16
CA TYR A 439 -4.78 -21.69 34.87
C TYR A 439 -4.66 -20.46 33.95
N PHE A 440 -4.49 -19.27 34.53
CA PHE A 440 -4.23 -18.03 33.81
C PHE A 440 -2.90 -18.11 33.02
N ALA A 441 -1.84 -18.64 33.65
CA ALA A 441 -0.56 -18.86 33.00
C ALA A 441 -0.65 -19.88 31.84
N LEU A 442 -1.37 -20.99 32.04
CA LEU A 442 -1.59 -22.00 31.00
C LEU A 442 -2.37 -21.46 29.79
N GLY A 443 -3.40 -20.63 30.01
CA GLY A 443 -4.16 -19.98 28.94
C GLY A 443 -3.30 -19.02 28.12
N TYR A 444 -2.45 -18.21 28.79
CA TYR A 444 -1.49 -17.33 28.13
C TYR A 444 -0.45 -18.11 27.31
N ILE A 445 0.09 -19.20 27.86
CA ILE A 445 1.03 -20.07 27.16
C ILE A 445 0.37 -20.68 25.91
N PHE A 446 -0.85 -21.20 26.03
CA PHE A 446 -1.58 -21.78 24.90
C PHE A 446 -1.88 -20.73 23.82
N ALA A 447 -2.38 -19.55 24.20
CA ALA A 447 -2.65 -18.47 23.27
C ALA A 447 -1.37 -17.94 22.59
N PHE A 448 -0.25 -17.91 23.32
CA PHE A 448 1.06 -17.61 22.77
C PHE A 448 1.48 -18.66 21.72
N PHE A 449 1.35 -19.96 22.02
CA PHE A 449 1.65 -21.01 21.03
C PHE A 449 0.74 -20.95 19.80
N LEU A 450 -0.55 -20.67 19.99
CA LEU A 450 -1.49 -20.49 18.89
C LEU A 450 -1.13 -19.26 18.04
N TYR A 451 -0.81 -18.14 18.68
CA TYR A 451 -0.31 -16.93 18.01
C TYR A 451 0.97 -17.23 17.24
N MET A 452 1.91 -17.95 17.83
CA MET A 452 3.17 -18.36 17.19
C MET A 452 2.94 -19.31 16.01
N ALA A 453 2.02 -20.27 16.12
CA ALA A 453 1.67 -21.17 15.02
C ALA A 453 0.99 -20.42 13.86
N LEU A 454 0.13 -19.45 14.18
CA LEU A 454 -0.55 -18.63 13.19
C LEU A 454 0.42 -17.64 12.52
N MET A 455 1.27 -16.98 13.30
CA MET A 455 2.42 -16.20 12.84
C MET A 455 3.29 -17.04 11.91
N TRP A 456 3.65 -18.26 12.32
CA TRP A 456 4.46 -19.17 11.52
C TRP A 456 3.77 -19.52 10.19
N SER A 457 2.47 -19.81 10.21
CA SER A 457 1.70 -20.10 9.00
C SER A 457 1.65 -18.90 8.05
N ILE A 458 1.40 -17.69 8.57
CA ILE A 458 1.36 -16.46 7.77
C ILE A 458 2.75 -16.13 7.22
N LEU A 459 3.78 -16.19 8.05
CA LEU A 459 5.16 -15.92 7.66
C LEU A 459 5.69 -16.96 6.67
N ARG A 460 5.30 -18.24 6.81
CA ARG A 460 5.62 -19.29 5.83
C ARG A 460 4.95 -19.04 4.48
N ARG A 461 3.68 -18.62 4.46
CA ARG A 461 2.96 -18.30 3.21
C ARG A 461 3.53 -17.07 2.51
N THR A 462 3.96 -16.08 3.28
CA THR A 462 4.61 -14.90 2.71
C THR A 462 6.10 -15.11 2.38
N GLY A 463 6.71 -16.16 2.94
CA GLY A 463 8.13 -16.54 2.79
C GLY A 463 9.16 -15.46 3.10
N CYS A 464 8.78 -14.42 3.84
CA CYS A 464 9.57 -13.20 3.97
C CYS A 464 10.40 -13.10 5.26
N ILE A 465 10.65 -14.21 5.95
CA ILE A 465 11.55 -14.18 7.11
C ILE A 465 12.51 -15.36 7.06
N GLU A 466 13.81 -15.08 6.91
CA GLU A 466 14.86 -16.05 7.23
C GLU A 466 14.63 -16.58 8.65
N ARG A 467 14.72 -17.91 8.83
CA ARG A 467 14.43 -18.61 10.11
C ARG A 467 14.98 -17.90 11.37
N ARG A 468 16.09 -17.16 11.25
CA ARG A 468 16.77 -16.44 12.35
C ARG A 468 15.98 -15.24 12.89
N HIS A 469 15.30 -14.45 12.05
CA HIS A 469 14.54 -13.28 12.54
C HIS A 469 13.19 -13.68 13.16
N LEU A 470 12.66 -14.83 12.75
CA LEU A 470 11.43 -15.44 13.29
C LEU A 470 11.59 -15.86 14.76
N LEU A 471 12.76 -16.42 15.09
CA LEU A 471 13.15 -16.74 16.47
C LEU A 471 13.20 -15.48 17.34
N LEU A 472 13.78 -14.38 16.85
CA LEU A 472 13.85 -13.13 17.61
C LEU A 472 12.47 -12.49 17.84
N LEU A 473 11.62 -12.43 16.81
CA LEU A 473 10.26 -11.86 16.92
C LEU A 473 9.33 -12.73 17.78
N GLY A 474 9.51 -14.05 17.77
CA GLY A 474 8.75 -14.98 18.60
C GLY A 474 9.24 -15.11 20.04
N MET A 475 10.54 -15.01 20.27
CA MET A 475 11.11 -15.13 21.62
C MET A 475 10.92 -13.88 22.45
N LEU A 476 10.78 -12.69 21.85
CA LEU A 476 10.61 -11.46 22.62
C LEU A 476 9.33 -11.50 23.49
N PRO A 477 8.13 -11.79 22.95
CA PRO A 477 6.93 -11.88 23.78
C PRO A 477 6.94 -13.08 24.74
N PHE A 478 7.58 -14.20 24.35
CA PHE A 478 7.76 -15.36 25.24
C PHE A 478 8.59 -15.01 26.47
N LEU A 479 9.76 -14.40 26.26
CA LEU A 479 10.65 -13.99 27.34
C LEU A 479 9.99 -12.92 28.21
N THR A 480 9.20 -12.01 27.63
CA THR A 480 8.40 -11.04 28.39
C THR A 480 7.33 -11.74 29.23
N GLY A 481 6.61 -12.72 28.67
CA GLY A 481 5.60 -13.51 29.41
C GLY A 481 6.22 -14.30 30.55
N VAL A 482 7.35 -14.98 30.32
CA VAL A 482 8.10 -15.72 31.34
C VAL A 482 8.62 -14.78 32.42
N MET A 483 9.20 -13.63 32.05
CA MET A 483 9.64 -12.60 33.01
C MET A 483 8.49 -12.08 33.85
N LEU A 484 7.31 -11.84 33.27
CA LEU A 484 6.13 -11.38 34.02
C LEU A 484 5.63 -12.42 35.03
N VAL A 485 5.61 -13.71 34.64
CA VAL A 485 5.24 -14.80 35.55
C VAL A 485 6.27 -14.95 36.68
N VAL A 486 7.56 -14.89 36.36
CA VAL A 486 8.65 -14.98 37.35
C VAL A 486 8.64 -13.78 38.30
N MET A 487 8.42 -12.56 37.79
CA MET A 487 8.28 -11.36 38.62
C MET A 487 7.04 -11.45 39.52
N ALA A 488 5.91 -11.97 39.01
CA ALA A 488 4.70 -12.15 39.81
C ALA A 488 4.89 -13.16 40.95
N ASP A 489 5.63 -14.25 40.73
CA ASP A 489 5.93 -15.26 41.76
C ASP A 489 7.00 -14.79 42.76
N LEU A 490 8.02 -14.04 42.32
CA LEU A 490 9.07 -13.52 43.21
C LEU A 490 8.57 -12.41 44.14
N VAL A 491 7.55 -11.67 43.73
CA VAL A 491 6.97 -10.57 44.51
C VAL A 491 5.84 -11.06 45.42
N ALA A 492 5.32 -12.28 45.24
CA ALA A 492 4.12 -12.78 45.92
C ALA A 492 4.17 -13.03 47.46
N PRO A 493 5.31 -13.29 48.14
CA PRO A 493 5.24 -13.79 49.52
C PRO A 493 4.69 -12.81 50.59
N ASP A 494 4.78 -11.49 50.39
CA ASP A 494 4.49 -10.49 51.45
C ASP A 494 3.26 -9.59 51.18
N PHE A 495 2.36 -9.97 50.27
CA PHE A 495 1.41 -9.04 49.62
C PHE A 495 -0.07 -9.13 50.05
N GLU A 496 -0.38 -9.03 51.35
CA GLU A 496 -1.78 -8.85 51.78
C GLU A 496 -2.26 -7.38 51.75
N ASN A 497 -1.39 -6.37 51.68
CA ASN A 497 -1.79 -4.96 51.91
C ASN A 497 -1.47 -3.90 50.82
N HIS A 498 -0.83 -4.23 49.69
CA HIS A 498 -0.39 -3.21 48.70
C HIS A 498 -0.75 -3.54 47.23
N SER A 499 -2.05 -3.68 46.92
CA SER A 499 -2.51 -4.12 45.59
C SER A 499 -2.44 -3.04 44.48
N MET A 500 -2.52 -1.75 44.83
CA MET A 500 -2.60 -0.66 43.83
C MET A 500 -1.24 -0.24 43.25
N ASP A 501 -0.18 -0.22 44.06
CA ASP A 501 1.15 0.19 43.61
C ASP A 501 1.76 -0.80 42.61
N VAL A 502 1.39 -2.08 42.71
CA VAL A 502 1.80 -3.13 41.78
C VAL A 502 1.08 -3.00 40.43
N VAL A 503 -0.20 -2.66 40.41
CA VAL A 503 -0.95 -2.43 39.16
C VAL A 503 -0.41 -1.19 38.44
N ALA A 504 -0.08 -0.13 39.19
CA ALA A 504 0.57 1.06 38.64
C ALA A 504 1.98 0.78 38.10
N ALA A 505 2.79 0.00 38.84
CA ALA A 505 4.13 -0.40 38.41
C ALA A 505 4.09 -1.34 37.20
N MET A 506 3.17 -2.31 37.16
CA MET A 506 2.96 -3.19 36.01
C MET A 506 2.44 -2.41 34.81
N GLY A 507 1.51 -1.47 34.99
CA GLY A 507 1.03 -0.56 33.93
C GLY A 507 2.15 0.31 33.37
N PHE A 508 3.02 0.86 34.23
CA PHE A 508 4.19 1.64 33.82
C PHE A 508 5.20 0.80 33.05
N VAL A 509 5.49 -0.42 33.49
CA VAL A 509 6.36 -1.37 32.78
C VAL A 509 5.75 -1.76 31.43
N PHE A 510 4.43 -2.00 31.36
CA PHE A 510 3.72 -2.30 30.11
C PHE A 510 3.77 -1.15 29.10
N VAL A 511 3.58 0.10 29.54
CA VAL A 511 3.66 1.29 28.68
C VAL A 511 5.11 1.49 28.20
N MET A 512 6.09 1.40 29.10
CA MET A 512 7.50 1.57 28.76
C MET A 512 8.00 0.46 27.81
N PHE A 513 7.55 -0.79 27.99
CA PHE A 513 7.89 -1.89 27.08
C PHE A 513 7.12 -1.82 25.76
N GLY A 514 5.82 -1.51 25.76
CA GLY A 514 5.05 -1.33 24.53
C GLY A 514 5.64 -0.24 23.63
N VAL A 515 6.07 0.87 24.23
CA VAL A 515 6.83 1.93 23.54
C VAL A 515 8.19 1.37 23.07
N SER A 516 8.97 0.72 23.92
CA SER A 516 10.29 0.18 23.55
C SER A 516 10.25 -0.88 22.44
N SER A 517 9.23 -1.76 22.42
CA SER A 517 8.99 -2.78 21.40
C SER A 517 8.59 -2.20 20.04
N LEU A 518 7.95 -1.03 20.02
CA LEU A 518 7.71 -0.24 18.81
C LEU A 518 8.99 0.44 18.30
N PHE A 519 9.89 0.86 19.20
CA PHE A 519 11.11 1.60 18.87
C PHE A 519 12.31 0.71 18.46
N LEU A 520 12.45 -0.52 18.99
CA LEU A 520 13.56 -1.44 18.69
C LEU A 520 13.64 -1.89 17.20
N PRO A 521 12.52 -2.17 16.51
CA PRO A 521 12.53 -2.44 15.06
C PRO A 521 12.88 -1.19 14.24
N LEU A 522 12.48 0.00 14.70
CA LEU A 522 12.65 1.27 13.98
C LEU A 522 14.07 1.85 14.08
N THR A 523 14.78 1.60 15.18
CA THR A 523 16.11 2.17 15.44
C THR A 523 17.27 1.43 14.75
N ARG A 524 17.07 0.16 14.32
CA ARG A 524 18.09 -0.58 13.52
C ARG A 524 18.09 -0.24 12.03
N ILE A 525 17.14 0.55 11.54
CA ILE A 525 17.08 1.00 10.14
C ILE A 525 17.97 2.25 9.96
N ARG A 526 19.29 2.05 9.91
CA ARG A 526 20.32 3.13 9.84
C ARG A 526 20.27 4.05 8.60
N LYS A 527 19.39 3.81 7.62
CA LYS A 527 19.40 4.50 6.30
C LYS A 527 18.25 5.49 6.07
N PHE A 528 17.66 6.05 7.13
CA PHE A 528 16.46 6.93 7.08
C PHE A 528 16.70 8.40 7.48
N ARG A 529 17.94 8.89 7.46
CA ARG A 529 18.31 10.13 8.16
C ARG A 529 18.23 11.45 7.36
N LYS A 530 17.49 11.53 6.24
CA LYS A 530 17.55 12.75 5.39
C LYS A 530 16.27 13.51 5.06
N ASN A 531 15.09 13.21 5.62
CA ASN A 531 13.92 14.10 5.45
C ASN A 531 13.10 14.28 6.74
N TRP A 532 12.78 15.53 7.03
CA TRP A 532 12.45 16.19 8.31
C TRP A 532 11.23 15.73 9.13
N ARG A 533 10.71 14.52 8.92
CA ARG A 533 9.62 13.96 9.76
C ARG A 533 9.99 13.65 11.23
N PRO A 534 11.26 13.37 11.61
CA PRO A 534 11.60 13.09 13.01
C PRO A 534 11.53 14.34 13.91
N ALA A 535 11.86 15.52 13.39
CA ALA A 535 11.80 16.75 14.18
C ALA A 535 10.35 17.13 14.53
N PHE A 536 9.41 16.91 13.59
CA PHE A 536 7.98 17.13 13.81
C PHE A 536 7.39 16.16 14.84
N LEU A 537 7.75 14.88 14.78
CA LEU A 537 7.30 13.89 15.78
C LEU A 537 7.95 14.08 17.15
N CYS A 538 9.21 14.53 17.23
CA CYS A 538 9.83 14.92 18.50
C CYS A 538 9.22 16.20 19.07
N MET A 539 8.83 17.16 18.23
CA MET A 539 8.15 18.38 18.65
C MET A 539 6.74 18.09 19.16
N VAL A 540 5.95 17.25 18.47
CA VAL A 540 4.64 16.79 18.95
C VAL A 540 4.79 16.00 20.25
N GLY A 541 5.74 15.06 20.33
CA GLY A 541 6.00 14.31 21.56
C GLY A 541 6.46 15.17 22.73
N ALA A 542 7.31 16.18 22.49
CA ALA A 542 7.76 17.13 23.51
C ALA A 542 6.64 18.08 23.96
N LEU A 543 5.75 18.51 23.05
CA LEU A 543 4.60 19.34 23.39
C LEU A 543 3.53 18.55 24.16
N THR A 544 3.31 17.27 23.83
CA THR A 544 2.43 16.37 24.61
C THR A 544 3.02 16.07 25.99
N TRP A 545 4.34 15.89 26.10
CA TRP A 545 5.03 15.73 27.39
C TRP A 545 5.06 17.01 28.23
N LEU A 546 5.26 18.17 27.60
CA LEU A 546 5.20 19.47 28.28
C LEU A 546 3.77 19.77 28.75
N GLY A 547 2.75 19.41 27.97
CA GLY A 547 1.35 19.46 28.40
C GLY A 547 1.09 18.58 29.62
N PHE A 548 1.56 17.33 29.62
CA PHE A 548 1.47 16.44 30.78
C PHE A 548 2.22 16.96 32.00
N TYR A 549 3.43 17.52 31.82
CA TYR A 549 4.26 18.04 32.91
C TYR A 549 3.73 19.35 33.48
N VAL A 550 3.17 20.24 32.64
CA VAL A 550 2.53 21.49 33.08
C VAL A 550 1.20 21.20 33.76
N SER A 551 0.38 20.26 33.25
CA SER A 551 -0.82 19.79 33.96
C SER A 551 -0.47 19.14 35.31
N TYR A 552 0.61 18.36 35.37
CA TYR A 552 1.09 17.75 36.62
C TYR A 552 1.66 18.77 37.61
N ALA A 553 2.40 19.79 37.13
CA ALA A 553 3.00 20.84 37.96
C ALA A 553 2.00 21.89 38.46
N ILE A 554 0.97 22.22 37.65
CA ILE A 554 -0.14 23.10 38.06
C ILE A 554 -0.99 22.41 39.13
N TYR A 555 -1.13 21.08 39.08
CA TYR A 555 -1.96 20.35 40.04
C TYR A 555 -1.30 20.10 41.40
N PHE A 556 0.04 20.22 41.52
CA PHE A 556 0.77 19.80 42.73
C PHE A 556 1.72 20.83 43.36
N ARG A 557 1.64 22.11 43.01
CA ARG A 557 2.40 23.16 43.73
C ARG A 557 1.55 24.37 44.13
N ARG A 558 1.00 24.32 45.36
CA ARG A 558 1.08 25.37 46.42
C ARG A 558 0.31 24.93 47.68
N PRO A 559 0.91 25.07 48.88
CA PRO A 559 0.15 25.39 50.09
C PRO A 559 0.44 26.81 50.59
N ALA A 560 -0.55 27.35 51.30
CA ALA A 560 -0.61 28.62 52.01
C ALA A 560 -0.76 29.88 51.13
N TRP A 561 -1.93 30.52 51.19
CA TRP A 561 -2.19 31.74 51.97
C TRP A 561 -3.70 31.79 52.30
N SER A 562 -4.01 32.18 53.52
CA SER A 562 -5.36 32.31 54.11
C SER A 562 -6.15 33.49 53.52
N PHE A 563 -7.48 33.34 53.32
CA PHE A 563 -8.53 34.17 53.95
C PHE A 563 -9.95 33.81 53.42
N GLN A 564 -10.86 33.63 54.39
CA GLN A 564 -12.32 33.89 54.44
C GLN A 564 -13.26 33.62 53.24
N THR A 565 -14.13 32.61 53.46
CA THR A 565 -15.61 32.61 53.34
C THR A 565 -16.30 33.55 52.34
N LEU A 566 -17.14 32.98 51.48
CA LEU A 566 -18.56 33.37 51.39
C LEU A 566 -19.41 32.22 50.82
N ASP A 567 -20.36 31.76 51.63
CA ASP A 567 -21.45 30.86 51.25
C ASP A 567 -22.43 31.58 50.30
N VAL A 568 -22.85 30.91 49.23
CA VAL A 568 -24.19 31.14 48.64
C VAL A 568 -24.75 29.80 48.15
N ASN A 569 -25.73 29.28 48.89
CA ASN A 569 -26.63 28.21 48.47
C ASN A 569 -27.50 28.68 47.30
N PHE A 570 -27.62 27.90 46.22
CA PHE A 570 -28.84 27.84 45.42
C PHE A 570 -29.07 26.43 44.86
N ALA A 571 -30.27 25.92 45.12
CA ALA A 571 -30.78 24.63 44.68
C ALA A 571 -31.37 24.74 43.27
N TYR A 572 -31.19 23.70 42.43
CA TYR A 572 -32.20 23.11 41.53
C TYR A 572 -31.61 21.96 40.66
N PRO A 573 -32.27 20.79 40.55
CA PRO A 573 -32.04 19.83 39.47
C PRO A 573 -33.35 19.54 38.71
N SER A 574 -33.52 20.05 37.49
CA SER A 574 -34.60 19.61 36.56
C SER A 574 -34.44 20.09 35.11
N LEU A 575 -33.22 20.07 34.54
CA LEU A 575 -33.04 20.42 33.11
C LEU A 575 -32.13 19.49 32.29
N MET A 576 -31.68 18.36 32.83
CA MET A 576 -30.78 17.44 32.10
C MET A 576 -31.46 16.21 31.49
N GLN A 577 -32.77 16.03 31.64
CA GLN A 577 -33.46 14.80 31.21
C GLN A 577 -34.17 14.89 29.84
N THR A 578 -34.18 16.05 29.18
CA THR A 578 -34.92 16.25 27.92
C THR A 578 -34.04 16.47 26.69
N ALA A 579 -32.71 16.54 26.84
CA ALA A 579 -31.79 16.82 25.73
C ALA A 579 -31.19 15.56 25.05
N THR A 580 -31.35 14.37 25.64
CA THR A 580 -30.69 13.14 25.14
C THR A 580 -31.55 12.24 24.24
N LEU A 581 -32.82 12.59 23.97
CA LEU A 581 -33.73 11.70 23.22
C LEU A 581 -34.02 12.09 21.77
N ASN A 582 -33.48 13.19 21.22
CA ASN A 582 -33.88 13.65 19.87
C ASN A 582 -32.75 14.02 18.89
N CYS A 583 -31.49 13.65 19.13
CA CYS A 583 -30.40 14.01 18.20
C CYS A 583 -29.54 12.82 17.75
N GLY A 584 -30.03 12.14 16.71
CA GLY A 584 -29.23 11.49 15.65
C GLY A 584 -30.12 11.39 14.40
N PRO A 585 -29.64 11.62 13.14
CA PRO A 585 -28.34 11.22 12.60
C PRO A 585 -27.73 12.19 11.52
N PRO A 586 -26.82 13.12 11.87
CA PRO A 586 -26.10 13.91 10.86
C PRO A 586 -24.78 13.26 10.39
N LEU A 587 -24.08 12.54 11.28
CA LEU A 587 -22.73 12.05 11.02
C LEU A 587 -22.67 10.86 10.05
N LEU A 588 -23.66 9.96 10.09
CA LEU A 588 -23.74 8.83 9.17
C LEU A 588 -24.04 9.30 7.74
N ALA A 589 -24.88 10.34 7.60
CA ALA A 589 -25.18 10.97 6.32
C ALA A 589 -23.92 11.63 5.72
N CYS A 590 -23.12 12.34 6.53
CA CYS A 590 -21.85 12.93 6.07
C CYS A 590 -20.82 11.88 5.60
N TYR A 591 -20.76 10.72 6.27
CA TYR A 591 -19.87 9.62 5.87
C TYR A 591 -20.31 8.94 4.57
N ILE A 592 -21.61 8.68 4.42
CA ILE A 592 -22.19 8.14 3.18
C ILE A 592 -21.99 9.13 2.02
N TRP A 593 -22.18 10.42 2.27
CA TRP A 593 -22.00 11.47 1.28
C TRP A 593 -20.55 11.59 0.80
N SER A 594 -19.58 11.54 1.72
CA SER A 594 -18.15 11.56 1.40
C SER A 594 -17.72 10.32 0.59
N PHE A 595 -18.31 9.16 0.90
CA PHE A 595 -18.05 7.91 0.18
C PHE A 595 -18.62 7.94 -1.25
N LEU A 596 -19.86 8.42 -1.42
CA LEU A 596 -20.52 8.52 -2.73
C LEU A 596 -19.83 9.55 -3.65
N LEU A 597 -19.30 10.65 -3.10
CA LEU A 597 -18.51 11.62 -3.86
C LEU A 597 -17.16 11.06 -4.31
N ALA A 598 -16.45 10.36 -3.42
CA ALA A 598 -15.21 9.68 -3.77
C ALA A 598 -15.43 8.58 -4.82
N TRP A 599 -16.59 7.91 -4.78
CA TRP A 599 -16.99 6.92 -5.77
C TRP A 599 -17.35 7.55 -7.14
N GLY A 600 -18.14 8.62 -7.13
CA GLY A 600 -18.55 9.35 -8.35
C GLY A 600 -17.37 9.96 -9.11
N VAL A 601 -16.42 10.58 -8.40
CA VAL A 601 -15.18 11.12 -8.99
C VAL A 601 -14.32 10.02 -9.64
N ARG A 602 -14.38 8.79 -9.13
CA ARG A 602 -13.63 7.65 -9.68
C ARG A 602 -14.29 7.05 -10.94
N MET A 603 -15.63 7.13 -11.06
CA MET A 603 -16.37 6.70 -12.24
C MET A 603 -16.17 7.64 -13.45
N GLN A 604 -15.92 8.93 -13.22
CA GLN A 604 -15.55 9.91 -14.28
C GLN A 604 -14.30 9.51 -15.08
N ILE A 605 -13.46 8.63 -14.53
CA ILE A 605 -12.21 8.20 -15.18
C ILE A 605 -12.44 7.01 -16.15
N VAL A 606 -13.61 6.36 -16.11
CA VAL A 606 -13.82 5.05 -16.74
C VAL A 606 -14.72 5.09 -17.99
N HIS A 607 -15.62 6.06 -18.13
CA HIS A 607 -16.54 6.11 -19.29
C HIS A 607 -16.08 7.05 -20.40
N LYS A 608 -16.12 6.57 -21.65
CA LYS A 608 -15.77 7.32 -22.87
C LYS A 608 -16.95 8.10 -23.49
N ASP A 609 -18.16 7.98 -22.94
CA ASP A 609 -19.37 8.61 -23.50
C ASP A 609 -19.73 9.92 -22.72
N PRO A 610 -19.66 11.10 -23.37
CA PRO A 610 -19.95 12.37 -22.73
C PRO A 610 -21.43 12.55 -22.34
N SER A 611 -22.38 11.88 -23.02
CA SER A 611 -23.82 12.06 -22.77
C SER A 611 -24.30 11.51 -21.42
N VAL A 612 -23.72 10.38 -20.98
CA VAL A 612 -23.98 9.77 -19.67
C VAL A 612 -23.43 10.66 -18.54
N THR A 613 -22.30 11.32 -18.80
CA THR A 613 -21.66 12.23 -17.83
C THR A 613 -22.51 13.48 -17.61
N GLU A 614 -23.13 14.01 -18.66
CA GLU A 614 -23.98 15.20 -18.60
C GLU A 614 -25.30 14.93 -17.83
N HIS A 615 -25.96 13.80 -18.09
CA HIS A 615 -27.16 13.42 -17.35
C HIS A 615 -26.90 13.12 -15.87
N MET A 616 -25.76 12.53 -15.53
CA MET A 616 -25.36 12.32 -14.13
C MET A 616 -25.03 13.63 -13.43
N MET A 617 -24.41 14.60 -14.13
CA MET A 617 -24.11 15.92 -13.57
C MET A 617 -25.39 16.71 -13.27
N GLN A 618 -26.38 16.66 -14.17
CA GLN A 618 -27.67 17.31 -13.93
C GLN A 618 -28.37 16.71 -12.70
N GLY A 619 -28.36 15.37 -12.55
CA GLY A 619 -28.89 14.71 -11.36
C GLY A 619 -28.20 15.11 -10.05
N VAL A 620 -26.88 15.34 -10.08
CA VAL A 620 -26.11 15.82 -8.91
C VAL A 620 -26.42 17.28 -8.58
N VAL A 621 -26.60 18.12 -9.60
CA VAL A 621 -26.99 19.54 -9.43
C VAL A 621 -28.39 19.64 -8.82
N ASP A 622 -29.34 18.87 -9.33
CA ASP A 622 -30.72 18.86 -8.83
C ASP A 622 -30.79 18.32 -7.38
N LEU A 623 -30.00 17.29 -7.05
CA LEU A 623 -29.92 16.76 -5.68
C LEU A 623 -29.28 17.75 -4.70
N ARG A 624 -28.28 18.52 -5.15
CA ARG A 624 -27.64 19.59 -4.37
C ARG A 624 -28.63 20.72 -4.08
N ALA A 625 -29.40 21.14 -5.07
CA ALA A 625 -30.41 22.18 -4.91
C ALA A 625 -31.47 21.77 -3.85
N ASN A 626 -31.98 20.55 -3.93
CA ASN A 626 -32.96 20.03 -2.98
C ASN A 626 -32.42 19.89 -1.55
N SER A 627 -31.11 19.59 -1.41
CA SER A 627 -30.46 19.44 -0.11
C SER A 627 -30.17 20.78 0.57
N VAL A 628 -29.82 21.81 -0.21
CA VAL A 628 -29.66 23.19 0.31
C VAL A 628 -31.00 23.73 0.79
N GLN A 629 -32.07 23.51 0.02
CA GLN A 629 -33.42 23.91 0.42
C GLN A 629 -33.86 23.26 1.74
N ALA A 630 -33.62 21.96 1.93
CA ALA A 630 -33.96 21.26 3.18
C ALA A 630 -33.15 21.76 4.39
N LEU A 631 -31.90 22.17 4.19
CA LEU A 631 -31.06 22.79 5.23
C LEU A 631 -31.55 24.18 5.62
N GLU A 632 -32.02 24.96 4.65
CA GLU A 632 -32.55 26.31 4.85
C GLU A 632 -33.89 26.28 5.60
N GLU A 633 -34.77 25.33 5.25
CA GLU A 633 -36.01 25.06 5.99
C GLU A 633 -35.75 24.60 7.44
N GLY A 634 -34.71 23.77 7.65
CA GLY A 634 -34.27 23.38 8.98
C GLY A 634 -33.72 24.55 9.81
N PHE A 635 -32.99 25.47 9.18
CA PHE A 635 -32.43 26.65 9.83
C PHE A 635 -33.50 27.67 10.22
N GLN A 636 -34.51 27.89 9.37
CA GLN A 636 -35.65 28.75 9.69
C GLN A 636 -36.48 28.20 10.85
N THR A 637 -36.67 26.88 10.90
CA THR A 637 -37.34 26.22 12.02
C THR A 637 -36.57 26.39 13.34
N PHE A 638 -35.25 26.35 13.30
CA PHE A 638 -34.38 26.58 14.45
C PHE A 638 -34.42 28.04 14.95
N GLN A 639 -34.41 29.02 14.04
CA GLN A 639 -34.56 30.44 14.39
C GLN A 639 -35.93 30.77 15.00
N ALA A 640 -37.01 30.16 14.49
CA ALA A 640 -38.36 30.34 15.05
C ALA A 640 -38.46 29.84 16.51
N ILE A 641 -37.74 28.78 16.85
CA ILE A 641 -37.67 28.22 18.21
C ILE A 641 -36.86 29.14 19.15
N GLN A 642 -35.80 29.78 18.65
CA GLN A 642 -34.97 30.70 19.43
C GLN A 642 -35.65 32.05 19.72
N CYS A 643 -36.42 32.59 18.78
CA CYS A 643 -37.10 33.87 18.95
C CYS A 643 -38.30 33.81 19.92
N GLY A 644 -38.89 32.63 20.16
CA GLY A 644 -40.01 32.47 21.10
C GLY A 644 -39.63 32.54 22.59
N ALA A 645 -38.35 32.42 22.93
CA ALA A 645 -37.87 32.29 24.31
C ALA A 645 -37.33 33.58 24.95
N CYS A 646 -37.15 34.65 24.18
CA CYS A 646 -36.48 35.87 24.64
C CYS A 646 -37.21 37.14 24.17
N CYS A 647 -38.37 37.44 24.74
CA CYS A 647 -38.97 38.78 24.67
C CYS A 647 -39.64 39.11 26.01
N GLY A 648 -38.82 39.56 26.96
CA GLY A 648 -39.24 40.40 28.08
C GLY A 648 -38.86 41.85 27.75
N THR A 649 -39.87 42.70 27.63
CA THR A 649 -39.81 44.14 27.35
C THR A 649 -39.05 44.92 28.43
N VAL A 650 -38.08 45.75 28.03
CA VAL A 650 -37.67 46.95 28.79
C VAL A 650 -37.29 48.05 27.79
N ASP A 651 -38.02 49.15 27.86
CA ASP A 651 -37.76 50.43 27.21
C ASP A 651 -36.58 51.16 27.86
N THR A 652 -35.77 51.89 27.08
CA THR A 652 -35.29 53.26 27.41
C THR A 652 -34.55 53.90 26.23
N GLU A 653 -35.19 54.93 25.67
CA GLU A 653 -34.68 56.30 25.41
C GLU A 653 -33.21 56.56 25.00
N THR A 654 -33.09 57.00 23.73
CA THR A 654 -32.46 58.23 23.22
C THR A 654 -31.31 58.92 23.98
N SER A 655 -30.19 59.16 23.28
CA SER A 655 -29.64 60.52 23.09
C SER A 655 -28.51 60.58 22.05
N ASP A 656 -28.66 61.48 21.09
CA ASP A 656 -27.66 61.97 20.12
C ASP A 656 -26.55 62.83 20.75
N SER A 657 -25.35 62.81 20.15
CA SER A 657 -24.38 63.94 20.04
C SER A 657 -23.15 63.48 19.24
N SER A 658 -23.00 63.83 17.96
CA SER A 658 -22.36 65.05 17.40
C SER A 658 -20.82 65.13 17.48
N MET A 659 -20.21 65.04 16.29
CA MET A 659 -19.06 65.79 15.70
C MET A 659 -18.04 66.52 16.60
N SER A 660 -16.75 66.25 16.34
CA SER A 660 -15.72 67.21 15.82
C SER A 660 -14.33 66.53 15.92
N GLU A 661 -13.65 66.20 14.83
CA GLU A 661 -12.73 67.08 14.06
C GLU A 661 -11.48 67.44 14.86
N TRP A 662 -10.32 66.83 14.55
CA TRP A 662 -8.97 67.42 14.59
C TRP A 662 -8.04 66.63 13.64
N ASP A 663 -7.34 67.42 12.83
CA ASP A 663 -6.47 67.09 11.71
C ASP A 663 -5.03 66.68 12.11
N GLU A 664 -4.30 66.25 11.07
CA GLU A 664 -2.86 66.40 10.80
C GLU A 664 -1.85 65.31 11.22
N ASP A 665 -1.42 64.60 10.17
CA ASP A 665 -0.04 64.35 9.73
C ASP A 665 0.99 63.69 10.66
N SER A 666 1.37 62.46 10.31
CA SER A 666 2.78 62.07 10.16
C SER A 666 2.92 60.68 9.54
N ASP A 667 3.30 60.68 8.26
CA ASP A 667 4.35 59.92 7.61
C ASP A 667 4.99 58.67 8.26
N VAL A 668 5.30 57.73 7.35
CA VAL A 668 6.41 56.75 7.33
C VAL A 668 6.10 55.30 7.78
N THR A 669 5.89 54.50 6.73
CA THR A 669 6.33 53.10 6.50
C THR A 669 6.01 52.03 7.55
N ASN A 670 5.12 51.09 7.19
CA ASN A 670 5.49 49.68 7.22
C ASN A 670 4.61 48.81 6.32
N SER A 671 5.28 47.80 5.78
CA SER A 671 4.82 46.80 4.85
C SER A 671 3.66 45.94 5.38
N THR A 672 2.62 45.84 4.57
CA THR A 672 1.61 44.77 4.57
C THR A 672 2.04 43.74 3.51
N SER A 673 2.34 42.51 3.91
CA SER A 673 1.43 41.36 3.94
C SER A 673 0.85 41.00 2.57
N ALA A 674 1.15 39.78 2.10
CA ALA A 674 0.17 38.72 1.79
C ALA A 674 0.74 37.77 0.73
N TRP A 675 0.97 36.51 1.11
CA TRP A 675 0.44 35.29 0.48
C TRP A 675 0.36 34.20 1.55
#